data_AF-A0A847GNK7-F1
#
_entry.id   AF-A0A847GNK7-F1
#
_cell.length_a   1.000
_cell.length_b   1.000
_cell.length_c   1.000
_cell.angle_alpha   90.00
_cell.angle_beta   90.00
_cell.angle_gamma   90.00
#
_symmetry.space_group_name_H-M   'P 1'
#
loop_
_entity.id
_entity.type
_entity.pdbx_description
1 polymer ?
#
loop_
_entity_poly.entity_id
_entity_poly.type
_entity_poly.pdbx_seq_one_letter_code
_entity_poly.pdbx_strand_id
1 'polypeptide(L)'
;MRDSIRALGGMLFWMASVGGCAAVVLPAAAGQSPAYRPGPLLRSMLEGDLRGVDEIVFAVRVSGRDHWYVNFGYYSCDYGPPAEKTYGTYVDGESLRGYGDGGRLCRLNLRTGRLTVLLDDPQGGVRDPQVHYDGQKILFSYRRGGTGTYHLYEIHRDGTGLKQLTDGPDDDIEPAYLPDGGIVFCSSRCRRFVNCWYSRVATLYRCDADGSHVRMVSSNNDHDNTPWVLPDGRILYMRWEYVDRSQVHYHHLWTVNQDGTGQMTFYGNSFGGIAMLDAKPVPGSKKVVVSFSPGHGMPEHTGHVALVDPTLGPDDRRAERRISQGPAVWRDPYALSEQCFLVSSRQGIFVMDGQGKTELVYQLPKSEGHLQCHEPRPLLARDRERVLAPRVDVAQATGRLFLADIYFGRNMAGVQRGEIKKLLVLEQLPMPVHFSGGMESISLGGTFTLARVLGTVPVEADGSAFFEVPAMRSLFFVALDENDLSVKRMQSFVTVQPGETNGCVGCHEQRTQTFPQAGAAALLADKRRRPAPITPIAGLLSPPDYPRDIQPILDRHCVRCHNPDRYEGRVDLTGDHQPQWSVSYYNLRRFNLVADGRNEPVGNRPPRSIGSSASRLMRLIDGSHYEAKLSDEERRTVRLWIDASAPYAGTYASLGCGVYGVPLPGQALAARCAGCHAQGKNGLELNGHRVSTVCNLDRPEKSLLLRAPLAKAAGGLGICQPAVFADAGDADYRKLLAAIQAGGRQLAQEKRFDMPGFRPNRYYLREMKRFGFLPKDLPPDAPIDYYATDQAYWRSFWWQPAGAGAE
;
A
#
# COMPACT_ATOMS: atom_id res chain seq x y z
N MET A 1 -6.76 -6.12 19.39
CA MET A 1 -5.91 -7.07 18.63
C MET A 1 -6.20 -8.55 18.93
N ARG A 2 -7.24 -8.87 19.71
CA ARG A 2 -7.87 -10.19 19.76
C ARG A 2 -9.35 -9.93 19.44
N ASP A 3 -9.85 -10.54 18.36
CA ASP A 3 -11.27 -10.71 17.95
C ASP A 3 -11.49 -10.72 16.42
N SER A 4 -10.50 -11.13 15.60
CA SER A 4 -10.73 -11.31 14.16
C SER A 4 -10.06 -12.55 13.54
N ILE A 5 -9.71 -13.57 14.35
CA ILE A 5 -9.22 -14.86 13.83
C ILE A 5 -10.01 -15.99 14.50
N ARG A 6 -11.26 -16.18 14.05
CA ARG A 6 -12.02 -17.42 14.23
C ARG A 6 -12.95 -17.61 13.05
N ALA A 7 -12.46 -18.28 12.02
CA ALA A 7 -13.24 -19.18 11.16
C ALA A 7 -12.28 -19.83 10.15
N LEU A 8 -11.64 -20.93 10.55
CA LEU A 8 -11.10 -21.97 9.66
C LEU A 8 -10.52 -23.08 10.55
N GLY A 9 -11.25 -24.20 10.65
CA GLY A 9 -10.77 -25.37 11.37
C GLY A 9 -11.89 -26.33 11.71
N GLY A 10 -12.19 -27.24 10.79
CA GLY A 10 -12.97 -28.43 11.11
C GLY A 10 -13.60 -29.09 9.89
N MET A 11 -12.88 -30.02 9.25
CA MET A 11 -13.50 -31.25 8.76
C MET A 11 -12.42 -32.30 8.47
N LEU A 12 -12.29 -33.24 9.41
CA LEU A 12 -11.62 -34.51 9.22
C LEU A 12 -12.59 -35.50 8.55
N PHE A 13 -12.04 -36.22 7.57
CA PHE A 13 -12.32 -37.61 7.17
C PHE A 13 -13.66 -38.25 7.58
N TRP A 14 -14.49 -38.52 6.59
CA TRP A 14 -15.39 -39.68 6.56
C TRP A 14 -15.24 -40.40 5.22
N MET A 15 -14.66 -41.60 5.26
CA MET A 15 -14.75 -42.59 4.19
C MET A 15 -16.13 -43.23 4.25
N ALA A 16 -16.88 -43.17 3.16
CA ALA A 16 -18.04 -44.02 2.93
C ALA A 16 -17.98 -44.55 1.48
N SER A 17 -17.90 -45.87 1.39
CA SER A 17 -18.01 -46.70 0.20
C SER A 17 -19.35 -46.49 -0.52
N VAL A 18 -19.32 -46.27 -1.84
CA VAL A 18 -20.49 -46.47 -2.71
C VAL A 18 -20.05 -47.30 -3.93
N GLY A 19 -20.89 -48.28 -4.23
CA GLY A 19 -20.63 -49.41 -5.12
C GLY A 19 -20.39 -49.02 -6.58
N GLY A 20 -19.68 -49.93 -7.26
CA GLY A 20 -19.40 -49.84 -8.67
C GLY A 20 -20.66 -50.01 -9.54
N CYS A 21 -20.70 -49.24 -10.61
CA CYS A 21 -21.38 -49.62 -11.84
C CYS A 21 -20.35 -49.60 -12.96
N ALA A 22 -20.26 -50.72 -13.68
CA ALA A 22 -19.36 -50.94 -14.79
C ALA A 22 -19.61 -49.94 -15.92
N ALA A 23 -18.57 -49.21 -16.32
CA ALA A 23 -18.56 -48.47 -17.57
C ALA A 23 -18.23 -49.45 -18.71
N VAL A 24 -19.19 -49.65 -19.61
CA VAL A 24 -18.98 -50.35 -20.88
C VAL A 24 -18.04 -49.50 -21.73
N VAL A 25 -16.84 -50.01 -22.00
CA VAL A 25 -15.89 -49.44 -22.94
C VAL A 25 -16.29 -49.86 -24.35
N LEU A 26 -16.66 -48.91 -25.20
CA LEU A 26 -16.70 -49.10 -26.66
C LEU A 26 -15.52 -48.34 -27.28
N PRO A 27 -14.80 -48.92 -28.26
CA PRO A 27 -13.63 -48.30 -28.85
C PRO A 27 -14.04 -47.14 -29.76
N ALA A 28 -13.34 -46.01 -29.63
CA ALA A 28 -13.52 -44.82 -30.44
C ALA A 28 -13.04 -45.06 -31.88
N ALA A 29 -13.92 -44.83 -32.85
CA ALA A 29 -13.55 -44.62 -34.23
C ALA A 29 -12.98 -43.20 -34.39
N ALA A 30 -11.83 -43.07 -35.06
CA ALA A 30 -11.24 -41.81 -35.44
C ALA A 30 -12.15 -41.06 -36.42
N GLY A 31 -12.60 -39.86 -36.06
CA GLY A 31 -13.41 -39.02 -36.94
C GLY A 31 -13.70 -37.66 -36.32
N GLN A 32 -13.22 -36.61 -37.00
CA GLN A 32 -13.60 -35.19 -36.92
C GLN A 32 -14.15 -34.66 -35.58
N SER A 33 -13.42 -33.74 -34.95
CA SER A 33 -13.96 -32.92 -33.85
C SER A 33 -15.33 -32.35 -34.28
N PRO A 34 -16.37 -32.44 -33.44
CA PRO A 34 -17.67 -31.88 -33.78
C PRO A 34 -17.50 -30.41 -34.11
N ALA A 35 -18.08 -29.96 -35.24
CA ALA A 35 -18.08 -28.56 -35.62
C ALA A 35 -18.55 -27.71 -34.43
N TYR A 36 -17.74 -26.73 -34.02
CA TYR A 36 -18.03 -25.86 -32.88
C TYR A 36 -19.43 -25.26 -33.02
N ARG A 37 -20.21 -25.32 -31.94
CA ARG A 37 -21.54 -24.72 -31.86
C ARG A 37 -21.64 -23.93 -30.56
N PRO A 38 -21.88 -22.61 -30.62
CA PRO A 38 -22.21 -21.81 -29.45
C PRO A 38 -23.37 -22.44 -28.68
N GLY A 39 -23.23 -22.50 -27.36
CA GLY A 39 -24.31 -22.91 -26.48
C GLY A 39 -25.43 -21.84 -26.44
N PRO A 40 -26.52 -22.12 -25.70
CA PRO A 40 -27.71 -21.28 -25.75
C PRO A 40 -27.48 -19.83 -25.30
N LEU A 41 -26.63 -19.60 -24.28
CA LEU A 41 -26.39 -18.26 -23.75
C LEU A 41 -25.54 -17.45 -24.72
N LEU A 42 -24.42 -18.01 -25.20
CA LEU A 42 -23.57 -17.32 -26.16
C LEU A 42 -24.33 -17.03 -27.46
N ARG A 43 -25.16 -17.97 -27.94
CA ARG A 43 -25.99 -17.76 -29.12
C ARG A 43 -26.96 -16.59 -28.95
N SER A 44 -27.68 -16.54 -27.83
CA SER A 44 -28.59 -15.44 -27.54
C SER A 44 -27.86 -14.10 -27.47
N MET A 45 -26.67 -14.05 -26.87
CA MET A 45 -25.87 -12.83 -26.83
C MET A 45 -25.34 -12.43 -28.22
N LEU A 46 -24.91 -13.39 -29.04
CA LEU A 46 -24.48 -13.16 -30.43
C LEU A 46 -25.61 -12.68 -31.35
N GLU A 47 -26.87 -12.87 -30.96
CA GLU A 47 -28.05 -12.31 -31.62
C GLU A 47 -28.44 -10.93 -31.04
N GLY A 48 -28.01 -10.64 -29.80
CA GLY A 48 -28.25 -9.41 -29.04
C GLY A 48 -26.99 -8.54 -28.87
N ASP A 49 -26.52 -8.40 -27.63
CA ASP A 49 -25.44 -7.46 -27.24
C ASP A 49 -24.08 -7.72 -27.93
N LEU A 50 -23.81 -8.95 -28.39
CA LEU A 50 -22.62 -9.34 -29.14
C LEU A 50 -22.87 -9.41 -30.66
N ARG A 51 -23.99 -8.88 -31.17
CA ARG A 51 -24.33 -8.98 -32.61
C ARG A 51 -23.22 -8.49 -33.54
N GLY A 52 -22.53 -7.41 -33.17
CA GLY A 52 -21.41 -6.86 -33.93
C GLY A 52 -20.02 -7.39 -33.53
N VAL A 53 -19.94 -8.36 -32.62
CA VAL A 53 -18.68 -8.87 -32.07
C VAL A 53 -18.45 -10.31 -32.55
N ASP A 54 -17.73 -10.45 -33.65
CA ASP A 54 -17.37 -11.78 -34.18
C ASP A 54 -16.14 -12.37 -33.50
N GLU A 55 -15.20 -11.51 -33.10
CA GLU A 55 -13.91 -11.90 -32.55
C GLU A 55 -13.62 -11.18 -31.23
N ILE A 56 -12.92 -11.88 -30.35
CA ILE A 56 -12.30 -11.31 -29.14
C ILE A 56 -10.79 -11.51 -29.21
N VAL A 57 -10.03 -10.62 -28.57
CA VAL A 57 -8.61 -10.79 -28.25
C VAL A 57 -8.46 -11.07 -26.76
N PHE A 58 -7.49 -11.89 -26.37
CA PHE A 58 -7.19 -12.21 -24.98
C PHE A 58 -5.74 -12.64 -24.80
N ALA A 59 -5.22 -12.52 -23.58
CA ALA A 59 -3.90 -13.01 -23.24
C ALA A 59 -3.97 -14.42 -22.64
N VAL A 60 -2.94 -15.22 -22.89
CA VAL A 60 -2.70 -16.48 -22.18
C VAL A 60 -1.35 -16.38 -21.51
N ARG A 61 -1.30 -16.58 -20.19
CA ARG A 61 -0.06 -16.49 -19.42
C ARG A 61 -0.04 -17.41 -18.23
N VAL A 62 1.14 -17.60 -17.65
CA VAL A 62 1.29 -18.15 -16.31
C VAL A 62 0.80 -17.12 -15.29
N SER A 63 -0.14 -17.52 -14.45
CA SER A 63 -0.65 -16.67 -13.37
C SER A 63 0.31 -16.56 -12.19
N GLY A 64 0.36 -15.39 -11.55
CA GLY A 64 1.02 -15.18 -10.26
C GLY A 64 0.44 -16.06 -9.16
N ARG A 65 1.27 -16.35 -8.15
CA ARG A 65 0.93 -17.23 -7.01
C ARG A 65 0.85 -16.53 -5.67
N ASP A 66 1.31 -15.27 -5.60
CA ASP A 66 1.33 -14.50 -4.35
C ASP A 66 0.18 -13.50 -4.30
N HIS A 67 0.44 -12.22 -4.02
CA HIS A 67 -0.60 -11.21 -3.99
C HIS A 67 -0.98 -10.77 -5.39
N TRP A 68 -2.15 -10.15 -5.49
CA TRP A 68 -2.73 -9.66 -6.74
C TRP A 68 -1.81 -8.68 -7.48
N TYR A 69 -1.01 -7.90 -6.75
CA TYR A 69 -0.01 -6.95 -7.27
C TYR A 69 1.37 -7.56 -7.55
N VAL A 70 1.62 -8.81 -7.12
CA VAL A 70 2.90 -9.48 -7.41
C VAL A 70 2.79 -10.19 -8.74
N ASN A 71 2.78 -9.37 -9.79
CA ASN A 71 2.58 -9.86 -11.15
C ASN A 71 3.63 -9.29 -12.13
N PHE A 72 4.55 -8.42 -11.68
CA PHE A 72 5.67 -7.84 -12.42
C PHE A 72 6.91 -7.65 -11.51
N GLY A 73 8.05 -7.24 -12.07
CA GLY A 73 9.26 -6.88 -11.33
C GLY A 73 9.93 -8.01 -10.54
N TYR A 74 10.46 -7.69 -9.36
CA TYR A 74 11.19 -8.63 -8.51
C TYR A 74 10.90 -8.35 -7.04
N TYR A 75 11.23 -9.33 -6.21
CA TYR A 75 11.20 -9.19 -4.77
C TYR A 75 12.47 -8.54 -4.23
N SER A 76 12.35 -7.72 -3.19
CA SER A 76 13.48 -7.02 -2.57
C SER A 76 14.50 -7.96 -1.92
N CYS A 77 14.07 -9.14 -1.43
CA CYS A 77 14.94 -10.10 -0.76
C CYS A 77 14.58 -11.56 -1.04
N ASP A 78 15.54 -12.45 -0.75
CA ASP A 78 15.48 -13.86 -1.18
C ASP A 78 14.73 -14.75 -0.16
N TYR A 79 14.37 -14.20 0.99
CA TYR A 79 13.64 -14.89 2.06
C TYR A 79 12.20 -14.39 2.23
N GLY A 80 11.74 -13.45 1.40
CA GLY A 80 10.42 -12.81 1.54
C GLY A 80 9.23 -13.75 1.30
N PRO A 81 9.08 -14.33 0.09
CA PRO A 81 8.00 -15.26 -0.22
C PRO A 81 8.37 -16.72 0.10
N PRO A 82 7.39 -17.58 0.43
CA PRO A 82 7.58 -19.02 0.39
C PRO A 82 8.15 -19.44 -0.98
N ALA A 83 9.17 -20.32 -0.98
CA ALA A 83 9.89 -20.70 -2.19
C ALA A 83 8.96 -21.18 -3.32
N GLU A 84 7.86 -21.84 -2.97
CA GLU A 84 6.82 -22.35 -3.88
C GLU A 84 6.01 -21.25 -4.61
N LYS A 85 6.07 -20.00 -4.13
CA LYS A 85 5.43 -18.83 -4.75
C LYS A 85 6.35 -18.11 -5.75
N THR A 86 7.59 -18.55 -5.89
CA THR A 86 8.57 -17.94 -6.81
C THR A 86 8.68 -18.75 -8.10
N TYR A 87 9.09 -18.07 -9.16
CA TYR A 87 9.29 -18.64 -10.49
C TYR A 87 10.76 -18.63 -10.91
N GLY A 88 11.65 -18.69 -9.91
CA GLY A 88 13.10 -18.62 -10.09
C GLY A 88 13.66 -17.22 -9.88
N THR A 89 14.88 -17.05 -10.37
CA THR A 89 15.65 -15.82 -10.24
C THR A 89 15.27 -14.82 -11.32
N TYR A 90 15.29 -13.55 -10.96
CA TYR A 90 15.19 -12.42 -11.85
C TYR A 90 16.44 -12.32 -12.73
N VAL A 91 16.38 -11.48 -13.77
CA VAL A 91 17.47 -11.38 -14.76
C VAL A 91 18.78 -10.84 -14.19
N ASP A 92 18.77 -10.28 -12.98
CA ASP A 92 19.98 -9.87 -12.27
C ASP A 92 20.75 -11.05 -11.63
N GLY A 93 20.17 -12.26 -11.62
CA GLY A 93 20.80 -13.43 -11.04
C GLY A 93 20.80 -13.46 -9.50
N GLU A 94 20.22 -12.44 -8.85
CA GLU A 94 20.22 -12.31 -7.38
C GLU A 94 18.81 -12.23 -6.81
N SER A 95 17.89 -11.53 -7.46
CA SER A 95 16.55 -11.27 -6.94
C SER A 95 15.57 -12.37 -7.32
N LEU A 96 14.51 -12.58 -6.53
CA LEU A 96 13.47 -13.57 -6.86
C LEU A 96 12.34 -12.95 -7.71
N ARG A 97 11.73 -13.75 -8.59
CA ARG A 97 10.63 -13.33 -9.47
C ARG A 97 9.29 -13.97 -9.07
N GLY A 98 8.23 -13.17 -9.03
CA GLY A 98 6.87 -13.58 -8.61
C GLY A 98 5.93 -14.07 -9.72
N TYR A 99 6.36 -14.03 -10.99
CA TYR A 99 5.59 -14.43 -12.18
C TYR A 99 6.39 -15.38 -13.08
N GLY A 100 5.68 -16.21 -13.84
CA GLY A 100 6.28 -17.26 -14.67
C GLY A 100 6.51 -16.88 -16.13
N ASP A 101 7.24 -17.74 -16.83
CA ASP A 101 7.44 -17.67 -18.28
C ASP A 101 6.29 -18.36 -19.03
N GLY A 102 5.94 -17.79 -20.18
CA GLY A 102 4.87 -18.27 -21.05
C GLY A 102 3.82 -17.19 -21.28
N GLY A 103 3.74 -16.70 -22.52
CA GLY A 103 2.79 -15.68 -22.95
C GLY A 103 2.32 -15.89 -24.38
N ARG A 104 1.00 -15.81 -24.61
CA ARG A 104 0.42 -15.70 -25.96
C ARG A 104 -0.58 -14.56 -26.03
N LEU A 105 -0.62 -13.89 -27.18
CA LEU A 105 -1.75 -13.07 -27.58
C LEU A 105 -2.61 -13.88 -28.55
N CYS A 106 -3.88 -14.07 -28.21
CA CYS A 106 -4.79 -14.91 -28.95
C CYS A 106 -6.00 -14.12 -29.45
N ARG A 107 -6.50 -14.49 -30.63
CA ARG A 107 -7.77 -14.05 -31.20
C ARG A 107 -8.70 -15.24 -31.33
N LEU A 108 -9.94 -15.12 -30.84
CA LEU A 108 -10.95 -16.18 -30.92
C LEU A 108 -12.19 -15.66 -31.64
N ASN A 109 -12.65 -16.40 -32.64
CA ASN A 109 -13.94 -16.15 -33.28
C ASN A 109 -15.07 -16.83 -32.49
N LEU A 110 -16.01 -16.05 -31.97
CA LEU A 110 -17.09 -16.51 -31.09
C LEU A 110 -18.17 -17.33 -31.80
N ARG A 111 -18.26 -17.25 -33.13
CA ARG A 111 -19.26 -17.99 -33.92
C ARG A 111 -18.75 -19.35 -34.38
N THR A 112 -17.46 -19.42 -34.73
CA THR A 112 -16.83 -20.61 -35.33
C THR A 112 -15.91 -21.35 -34.36
N GLY A 113 -15.56 -20.76 -33.22
CA GLY A 113 -14.60 -21.33 -32.27
C GLY A 113 -13.16 -21.33 -32.78
N ARG A 114 -12.89 -20.69 -33.93
CA ARG A 114 -11.54 -20.64 -34.51
C ARG A 114 -10.64 -19.76 -33.67
N LEU A 115 -9.59 -20.37 -33.12
CA LEU A 115 -8.50 -19.69 -32.43
C LEU A 115 -7.39 -19.33 -33.42
N THR A 116 -6.82 -18.14 -33.29
CA THR A 116 -5.63 -17.69 -34.01
C THR A 116 -4.64 -17.11 -32.99
N VAL A 117 -3.41 -17.59 -33.02
CA VAL A 117 -2.33 -17.05 -32.17
C VAL A 117 -1.67 -15.90 -32.93
N LEU A 118 -1.68 -14.70 -32.34
CA LEU A 118 -1.09 -13.49 -32.92
C LEU A 118 0.37 -13.31 -32.49
N LEU A 119 0.69 -13.75 -31.28
CA LEU A 119 2.05 -13.76 -30.72
C LEU A 119 2.18 -14.98 -29.80
N ASP A 120 3.29 -15.70 -29.92
CA ASP A 120 3.63 -16.83 -29.05
C ASP A 120 5.06 -16.70 -28.54
N ASP A 121 5.21 -16.59 -27.23
CA ASP A 121 6.51 -16.52 -26.56
C ASP A 121 6.51 -17.36 -25.28
N PRO A 122 6.95 -18.64 -25.38
CA PRO A 122 7.04 -19.55 -24.23
C PRO A 122 8.01 -19.10 -23.13
N GLN A 123 8.95 -18.20 -23.43
CA GLN A 123 9.94 -17.68 -22.46
C GLN A 123 9.60 -16.27 -21.97
N GLY A 124 8.62 -15.62 -22.61
CA GLY A 124 8.18 -14.26 -22.31
C GLY A 124 6.96 -14.20 -21.39
N GLY A 125 6.21 -13.11 -21.48
CA GLY A 125 4.91 -12.93 -20.82
C GLY A 125 4.09 -11.89 -21.56
N VAL A 126 2.82 -12.18 -21.82
CA VAL A 126 1.87 -11.32 -22.53
C VAL A 126 0.67 -11.04 -21.65
N ARG A 127 0.22 -9.78 -21.58
CA ARG A 127 -0.95 -9.39 -20.78
C ARG A 127 -1.56 -8.06 -21.22
N ASP A 128 -2.73 -7.78 -20.64
CA ASP A 128 -3.40 -6.49 -20.69
C ASP A 128 -3.75 -6.01 -22.12
N PRO A 129 -4.25 -6.86 -23.03
CA PRO A 129 -4.62 -6.42 -24.36
C PRO A 129 -5.72 -5.35 -24.33
N GLN A 130 -5.56 -4.35 -25.18
CA GLN A 130 -6.49 -3.27 -25.44
C GLN A 130 -6.67 -3.08 -26.94
N VAL A 131 -7.92 -2.98 -27.37
CA VAL A 131 -8.23 -2.75 -28.78
C VAL A 131 -8.29 -1.26 -29.05
N HIS A 132 -7.54 -0.81 -30.07
CA HIS A 132 -7.54 0.58 -30.51
C HIS A 132 -8.92 0.99 -31.04
N TYR A 133 -9.21 2.29 -31.05
CA TYR A 133 -10.51 2.83 -31.43
C TYR A 133 -10.99 2.42 -32.84
N ASP A 134 -10.06 2.18 -33.78
CA ASP A 134 -10.36 1.73 -35.14
C ASP A 134 -10.53 0.20 -35.27
N GLY A 135 -10.28 -0.56 -34.19
CA GLY A 135 -10.32 -2.02 -34.18
C GLY A 135 -9.21 -2.71 -34.97
N GLN A 136 -8.20 -1.99 -35.48
CA GLN A 136 -7.13 -2.53 -36.33
C GLN A 136 -5.85 -2.86 -35.58
N LYS A 137 -5.63 -2.24 -34.42
CA LYS A 137 -4.43 -2.43 -33.60
C LYS A 137 -4.78 -2.88 -32.18
N ILE A 138 -3.85 -3.61 -31.57
CA ILE A 138 -3.93 -4.08 -30.20
C ILE A 138 -2.69 -3.59 -29.44
N LEU A 139 -2.91 -2.84 -28.36
CA LEU A 139 -1.90 -2.42 -27.39
C LEU A 139 -1.87 -3.43 -26.24
N PHE A 140 -0.70 -3.79 -25.74
CA PHE A 140 -0.54 -4.77 -24.69
C PHE A 140 0.81 -4.65 -23.99
N SER A 141 0.93 -5.26 -22.81
CA SER A 141 2.20 -5.36 -22.08
C SER A 141 2.88 -6.67 -22.45
N TYR A 142 4.14 -6.59 -22.87
CA TYR A 142 4.92 -7.73 -23.30
C TYR A 142 6.32 -7.70 -22.71
N ARG A 143 6.66 -8.79 -22.02
CA ARG A 143 8.01 -9.13 -21.63
C ARG A 143 8.53 -10.16 -22.62
N ARG A 144 9.49 -9.76 -23.45
CA ARG A 144 10.12 -10.66 -24.42
C ARG A 144 10.91 -11.75 -23.69
N GLY A 145 10.91 -12.97 -24.22
CA GLY A 145 11.72 -14.08 -23.72
C GLY A 145 13.19 -13.68 -23.54
N GLY A 146 13.79 -14.12 -22.43
CA GLY A 146 15.16 -13.75 -22.04
C GLY A 146 15.30 -12.35 -21.41
N THR A 147 14.21 -11.58 -21.28
CA THR A 147 14.22 -10.26 -20.62
C THR A 147 13.48 -10.28 -19.28
N GLY A 148 13.74 -9.26 -18.45
CA GLY A 148 13.21 -9.15 -17.09
C GLY A 148 11.97 -8.29 -16.94
N THR A 149 11.73 -7.36 -17.87
CA THR A 149 10.76 -6.26 -17.72
C THR A 149 9.67 -6.31 -18.78
N TYR A 150 8.46 -5.94 -18.39
CA TYR A 150 7.37 -5.67 -19.33
C TYR A 150 7.55 -4.31 -19.98
N HIS A 151 7.28 -4.22 -21.28
CA HIS A 151 7.16 -2.95 -21.99
C HIS A 151 5.86 -2.93 -22.81
N LEU A 152 5.47 -1.73 -23.26
CA LEU A 152 4.29 -1.55 -24.08
C LEU A 152 4.59 -1.88 -25.54
N TYR A 153 3.71 -2.65 -26.16
CA TYR A 153 3.78 -3.01 -27.58
C TYR A 153 2.44 -2.81 -28.27
N GLU A 154 2.50 -2.52 -29.56
CA GLU A 154 1.36 -2.60 -30.47
C GLU A 154 1.57 -3.70 -31.50
N ILE A 155 0.46 -4.32 -31.92
CA ILE A 155 0.43 -5.29 -33.03
C ILE A 155 -0.86 -5.08 -33.84
N HIS A 156 -0.82 -5.34 -35.13
CA HIS A 156 -2.02 -5.32 -35.96
C HIS A 156 -2.94 -6.50 -35.62
N ARG A 157 -4.25 -6.35 -35.86
CA ARG A 157 -5.24 -7.40 -35.58
C ARG A 157 -4.99 -8.71 -36.34
N ASP A 158 -4.22 -8.67 -37.42
CA ASP A 158 -3.83 -9.82 -38.24
C ASP A 158 -2.53 -10.51 -37.76
N GLY A 159 -1.87 -9.96 -36.74
CA GLY A 159 -0.62 -10.48 -36.18
C GLY A 159 0.65 -9.86 -36.78
N THR A 160 0.53 -8.93 -37.75
CA THR A 160 1.67 -8.22 -38.33
C THR A 160 2.02 -6.95 -37.55
N GLY A 161 3.15 -6.30 -37.89
CA GLY A 161 3.45 -4.95 -37.42
C GLY A 161 3.76 -4.83 -35.92
N LEU A 162 4.29 -5.88 -35.28
CA LEU A 162 4.70 -5.83 -33.88
C LEU A 162 5.71 -4.69 -33.65
N LYS A 163 5.34 -3.71 -32.82
CA LYS A 163 6.13 -2.51 -32.52
C LYS A 163 6.27 -2.32 -31.01
N GLN A 164 7.50 -2.14 -30.54
CA GLN A 164 7.77 -1.72 -29.16
C GLN A 164 7.57 -0.22 -29.02
N LEU A 165 6.88 0.23 -27.96
CA LEU A 165 6.63 1.65 -27.68
C LEU A 165 7.46 2.17 -26.51
N THR A 166 7.69 1.37 -25.47
CA THR A 166 8.50 1.77 -24.32
C THR A 166 9.71 0.86 -24.10
N ASP A 167 10.72 1.35 -23.39
CA ASP A 167 11.94 0.61 -23.05
C ASP A 167 12.50 1.03 -21.69
N GLY A 168 13.61 0.39 -21.29
CA GLY A 168 14.36 0.73 -20.08
C GLY A 168 14.37 -0.37 -19.02
N PRO A 169 14.87 -0.07 -17.81
CA PRO A 169 15.09 -1.07 -16.76
C PRO A 169 13.86 -1.35 -15.89
N ASP A 170 12.72 -0.73 -16.21
CA ASP A 170 11.51 -0.76 -15.40
C ASP A 170 10.33 -1.32 -16.19
N ASP A 171 9.33 -1.84 -15.47
CA ASP A 171 8.15 -2.47 -16.03
C ASP A 171 7.08 -1.44 -16.40
N ASP A 172 6.47 -1.63 -17.56
CA ASP A 172 5.26 -0.94 -18.03
C ASP A 172 4.16 -1.95 -18.30
N ILE A 173 3.05 -1.78 -17.60
CA ILE A 173 1.93 -2.73 -17.61
C ILE A 173 0.58 -2.02 -17.61
N GLU A 174 -0.49 -2.79 -17.82
CA GLU A 174 -1.88 -2.34 -17.75
C GLU A 174 -2.18 -1.08 -18.59
N PRO A 175 -1.79 -1.03 -19.88
CA PRO A 175 -1.99 0.15 -20.69
C PRO A 175 -3.47 0.34 -21.06
N ALA A 176 -3.83 1.58 -21.38
CA ALA A 176 -5.08 1.95 -22.04
C ALA A 176 -4.84 3.13 -23.00
N TYR A 177 -5.49 3.09 -24.16
CA TYR A 177 -5.51 4.24 -25.07
C TYR A 177 -6.29 5.41 -24.45
N LEU A 178 -5.76 6.62 -24.63
CA LEU A 178 -6.44 7.86 -24.30
C LEU A 178 -7.16 8.42 -25.54
N PRO A 179 -8.27 9.17 -25.36
CA PRO A 179 -9.04 9.68 -26.48
C PRO A 179 -8.30 10.75 -27.29
N ASP A 180 -7.30 11.40 -26.71
CA ASP A 180 -6.38 12.33 -27.38
C ASP A 180 -5.29 11.62 -28.21
N GLY A 181 -5.26 10.29 -28.21
CA GLY A 181 -4.29 9.46 -28.92
C GLY A 181 -3.08 9.04 -28.08
N GLY A 182 -2.90 9.59 -26.87
CA GLY A 182 -1.87 9.15 -25.94
C GLY A 182 -2.17 7.78 -25.33
N ILE A 183 -1.30 7.35 -24.42
CA ILE A 183 -1.43 6.09 -23.68
C ILE A 183 -1.26 6.38 -22.19
N VAL A 184 -2.15 5.83 -21.36
CA VAL A 184 -1.98 5.75 -19.90
C VAL A 184 -1.60 4.30 -19.53
N PHE A 185 -0.74 4.13 -18.54
CA PHE A 185 -0.27 2.82 -18.10
C PHE A 185 0.26 2.87 -16.67
N CYS A 186 0.46 1.71 -16.05
CA CYS A 186 1.11 1.57 -14.76
C CYS A 186 2.61 1.31 -14.96
N SER A 187 3.50 2.00 -14.23
CA SER A 187 4.95 1.83 -14.39
C SER A 187 5.72 1.79 -13.07
N SER A 188 6.74 0.92 -13.02
CA SER A 188 7.65 0.78 -11.89
C SER A 188 8.83 1.76 -11.88
N ARG A 189 8.88 2.68 -12.86
CA ARG A 189 9.82 3.83 -12.94
C ARG A 189 9.76 4.77 -11.73
N CYS A 190 8.76 4.60 -10.87
CA CYS A 190 8.63 5.34 -9.62
C CYS A 190 9.61 4.91 -8.51
N ARG A 191 10.46 3.89 -8.75
CA ARG A 191 11.61 3.52 -7.89
C ARG A 191 11.26 3.30 -6.42
N ARG A 192 10.13 2.64 -6.13
CA ARG A 192 9.67 2.38 -4.75
C ARG A 192 9.11 0.98 -4.58
N PHE A 193 9.08 0.53 -3.34
CA PHE A 193 8.52 -0.74 -2.89
C PHE A 193 7.27 -0.53 -2.07
N VAL A 194 6.43 -1.56 -1.98
CA VAL A 194 5.21 -1.55 -1.18
C VAL A 194 5.58 -1.35 0.28
N ASN A 195 4.92 -0.41 0.98
CA ASN A 195 5.35 -0.05 2.34
C ASN A 195 5.13 -1.17 3.37
N CYS A 196 4.34 -2.19 3.02
CA CYS A 196 4.08 -3.36 3.84
C CYS A 196 4.39 -4.70 3.14
N TRP A 197 5.14 -4.70 2.03
CA TRP A 197 5.49 -5.95 1.31
C TRP A 197 6.77 -5.81 0.50
N TYR A 198 7.42 -6.92 0.20
CA TYR A 198 8.73 -6.98 -0.44
C TYR A 198 8.68 -6.89 -1.98
N SER A 199 7.65 -6.28 -2.57
CA SER A 199 7.50 -6.17 -4.03
C SER A 199 7.53 -4.71 -4.51
N ARG A 200 7.94 -4.52 -5.78
CA ARG A 200 7.97 -3.20 -6.42
C ARG A 200 6.56 -2.61 -6.54
N VAL A 201 6.49 -1.29 -6.63
CA VAL A 201 5.25 -0.54 -6.88
C VAL A 201 5.20 -0.08 -8.34
N ALA A 202 4.00 -0.13 -8.92
CA ALA A 202 3.67 0.57 -10.15
C ALA A 202 2.65 1.69 -9.87
N THR A 203 2.84 2.86 -10.49
CA THR A 203 1.94 4.02 -10.40
C THR A 203 1.53 4.49 -11.79
N LEU A 204 0.53 5.36 -11.91
CA LEU A 204 0.07 5.84 -13.22
C LEU A 204 1.10 6.74 -13.92
N TYR A 205 1.31 6.47 -15.20
CA TYR A 205 2.09 7.25 -16.17
C TYR A 205 1.28 7.47 -17.44
N ARG A 206 1.72 8.45 -18.22
CA ARG A 206 1.22 8.74 -19.55
C ARG A 206 2.39 8.94 -20.52
N CYS A 207 2.19 8.58 -21.79
CA CYS A 207 3.06 8.92 -22.91
C CYS A 207 2.24 9.29 -24.16
N ASP A 208 2.93 9.75 -25.20
CA ASP A 208 2.35 9.93 -26.52
C ASP A 208 2.11 8.58 -27.21
N ALA A 209 1.39 8.60 -28.34
CA ALA A 209 1.01 7.41 -29.10
C ALA A 209 2.20 6.54 -29.53
N ASP A 210 3.38 7.15 -29.71
CA ASP A 210 4.61 6.47 -30.11
C ASP A 210 5.46 5.99 -28.93
N GLY A 211 5.03 6.27 -27.69
CA GLY A 211 5.74 5.92 -26.47
C GLY A 211 6.70 7.01 -25.96
N SER A 212 6.85 8.13 -26.66
CA SER A 212 7.67 9.26 -26.23
C SER A 212 6.99 10.09 -25.13
N HIS A 213 7.76 11.00 -24.51
CA HIS A 213 7.28 11.93 -23.47
C HIS A 213 6.59 11.24 -22.28
N VAL A 214 7.15 10.11 -21.84
CA VAL A 214 6.70 9.42 -20.63
C VAL A 214 6.78 10.35 -19.42
N ARG A 215 5.66 10.51 -18.71
CA ARG A 215 5.59 11.26 -17.46
C ARG A 215 4.68 10.61 -16.43
N MET A 216 5.01 10.83 -15.16
CA MET A 216 4.20 10.37 -14.04
C MET A 216 2.89 11.18 -13.95
N VAL A 217 1.80 10.49 -13.61
CA VAL A 217 0.44 11.04 -13.43
C VAL A 217 0.02 10.94 -11.97
N SER A 218 0.56 9.99 -11.22
CA SER A 218 0.24 9.77 -9.80
C SER A 218 1.52 9.64 -8.96
N SER A 219 1.63 10.40 -7.87
CA SER A 219 2.74 10.30 -6.93
C SER A 219 2.53 9.26 -5.82
N ASN A 220 1.53 8.38 -5.94
CA ASN A 220 1.14 7.42 -4.89
C ASN A 220 2.33 6.59 -4.38
N ASN A 221 2.45 6.40 -3.06
CA ASN A 221 3.53 5.58 -2.49
C ASN A 221 3.28 4.08 -2.67
N ASP A 222 2.03 3.68 -2.81
CA ASP A 222 1.62 2.31 -3.08
C ASP A 222 1.09 2.19 -4.52
N HIS A 223 0.45 1.07 -4.82
CA HIS A 223 0.03 0.73 -6.16
C HIS A 223 -1.16 1.55 -6.68
N ASP A 224 -1.07 1.93 -7.95
CA ASP A 224 -2.22 2.21 -8.80
C ASP A 224 -2.38 1.06 -9.80
N ASN A 225 -3.61 0.64 -10.12
CA ASN A 225 -3.85 -0.47 -11.04
C ASN A 225 -5.07 -0.31 -11.94
N THR A 226 -5.03 -1.03 -13.04
CA THR A 226 -6.11 -1.27 -14.00
C THR A 226 -6.76 0.04 -14.47
N PRO A 227 -5.99 1.00 -15.03
CA PRO A 227 -6.56 2.23 -15.54
C PRO A 227 -7.49 1.97 -16.74
N TRP A 228 -8.59 2.70 -16.80
CA TRP A 228 -9.54 2.67 -17.92
C TRP A 228 -10.20 4.02 -18.14
N VAL A 229 -10.47 4.40 -19.39
CA VAL A 229 -11.11 5.70 -19.71
C VAL A 229 -12.63 5.61 -19.57
N LEU A 230 -13.20 6.49 -18.76
CA LEU A 230 -14.64 6.67 -18.62
C LEU A 230 -15.20 7.49 -19.80
N PRO A 231 -16.51 7.35 -20.12
CA PRO A 231 -17.14 8.12 -21.21
C PRO A 231 -16.99 9.64 -21.08
N ASP A 232 -16.85 10.16 -19.86
CA ASP A 232 -16.63 11.59 -19.60
C ASP A 232 -15.17 12.05 -19.79
N GLY A 233 -14.28 11.13 -20.17
CA GLY A 233 -12.87 11.37 -20.43
C GLY A 233 -11.96 11.19 -19.21
N ARG A 234 -12.47 10.99 -18.00
CA ARG A 234 -11.62 10.71 -16.84
C ARG A 234 -11.06 9.29 -16.90
N ILE A 235 -9.89 9.07 -16.31
CA ILE A 235 -9.30 7.76 -16.11
C ILE A 235 -9.81 7.22 -14.77
N LEU A 236 -10.50 6.08 -14.79
CA LEU A 236 -10.86 5.26 -13.63
C LEU A 236 -9.73 4.29 -13.32
N TYR A 237 -9.40 4.09 -12.06
CA TYR A 237 -8.35 3.15 -11.65
C TYR A 237 -8.53 2.73 -10.18
N MET A 238 -7.85 1.66 -9.77
CA MET A 238 -7.72 1.29 -8.36
C MET A 238 -6.54 2.04 -7.76
N ARG A 239 -6.73 2.67 -6.60
CA ARG A 239 -5.65 3.25 -5.79
C ARG A 239 -5.58 2.55 -4.44
N TRP A 240 -4.40 2.05 -4.12
CA TRP A 240 -4.06 1.60 -2.78
C TRP A 240 -3.52 2.77 -1.96
N GLU A 241 -4.13 3.06 -0.80
CA GLU A 241 -3.64 4.07 0.15
C GLU A 241 -4.16 3.84 1.57
N TYR A 242 -3.33 4.04 2.59
CA TYR A 242 -3.67 3.69 3.98
C TYR A 242 -3.00 4.61 5.03
N VAL A 243 -2.99 5.92 4.77
CA VAL A 243 -2.47 6.92 5.73
C VAL A 243 -3.20 6.83 7.07
N ASP A 244 -2.47 6.53 8.15
CA ASP A 244 -3.00 6.33 9.50
C ASP A 244 -4.21 5.35 9.54
N ARG A 245 -4.21 4.33 8.66
CA ARG A 245 -5.28 3.34 8.48
C ARG A 245 -4.73 1.96 8.15
N SER A 246 -5.61 0.96 8.11
CA SER A 246 -5.19 -0.41 7.82
C SER A 246 -4.68 -0.61 6.39
N GLN A 247 -3.43 -1.07 6.28
CA GLN A 247 -2.80 -1.43 5.02
C GLN A 247 -3.59 -2.44 4.16
N VAL A 248 -4.34 -3.37 4.78
CA VAL A 248 -5.06 -4.42 4.04
C VAL A 248 -6.46 -4.05 3.58
N HIS A 249 -7.03 -2.94 4.06
CA HIS A 249 -8.47 -2.67 3.89
C HIS A 249 -8.81 -1.67 2.77
N TYR A 250 -7.86 -0.87 2.28
CA TYR A 250 -8.17 0.30 1.43
C TYR A 250 -7.58 0.22 0.01
N HIS A 251 -8.30 -0.44 -0.90
CA HIS A 251 -7.91 -0.67 -2.31
C HIS A 251 -9.11 -0.38 -3.22
N HIS A 252 -9.36 0.90 -3.48
CA HIS A 252 -10.67 1.36 -3.94
C HIS A 252 -10.59 2.12 -5.26
N LEU A 253 -11.74 2.49 -5.80
CA LEU A 253 -11.84 3.13 -7.11
C LEU A 253 -11.67 4.64 -7.00
N TRP A 254 -10.81 5.18 -7.88
CA TRP A 254 -10.50 6.59 -8.01
C TRP A 254 -10.57 7.02 -9.47
N THR A 255 -10.67 8.32 -9.67
CA THR A 255 -10.59 8.95 -11.00
C THR A 255 -9.52 10.02 -11.02
N VAL A 256 -8.96 10.26 -12.20
CA VAL A 256 -8.06 11.38 -12.51
C VAL A 256 -8.33 11.85 -13.95
N ASN A 257 -8.04 13.11 -14.27
CA ASN A 257 -8.10 13.59 -15.66
C ASN A 257 -6.94 13.01 -16.49
N GLN A 258 -7.06 13.08 -17.83
CA GLN A 258 -6.06 12.58 -18.78
C GLN A 258 -4.67 13.21 -18.64
N ASP A 259 -4.59 14.35 -17.96
CA ASP A 259 -3.36 15.07 -17.69
C ASP A 259 -2.83 14.88 -16.26
N GLY A 260 -3.54 14.13 -15.41
CA GLY A 260 -3.19 13.89 -14.02
C GLY A 260 -3.85 14.82 -13.00
N THR A 261 -4.59 15.84 -13.45
CA THR A 261 -5.31 16.75 -12.54
C THR A 261 -6.62 16.14 -12.04
N GLY A 262 -7.22 16.72 -10.99
CA GLY A 262 -8.56 16.39 -10.55
C GLY A 262 -8.68 14.99 -9.97
N GLN A 263 -7.65 14.49 -9.30
CA GLN A 263 -7.67 13.19 -8.63
C GLN A 263 -8.77 13.15 -7.56
N MET A 264 -9.71 12.21 -7.68
CA MET A 264 -10.90 12.14 -6.82
C MET A 264 -11.38 10.71 -6.62
N THR A 265 -11.83 10.37 -5.40
CA THR A 265 -12.45 9.06 -5.12
C THR A 265 -13.69 8.85 -5.99
N PHE A 266 -13.80 7.66 -6.60
CA PHE A 266 -14.96 7.25 -7.37
C PHE A 266 -15.94 6.44 -6.52
N TYR A 267 -15.44 5.43 -5.79
CA TYR A 267 -16.24 4.58 -4.90
C TYR A 267 -15.37 3.85 -3.87
N GLY A 268 -15.85 3.69 -2.64
CA GLY A 268 -15.34 2.74 -1.64
C GLY A 268 -14.59 3.33 -0.44
N ASN A 269 -13.76 4.36 -0.63
CA ASN A 269 -12.66 4.72 0.30
C ASN A 269 -13.02 5.06 1.77
N SER A 270 -14.30 5.12 2.14
CA SER A 270 -14.77 5.27 3.52
C SER A 270 -15.02 3.95 4.25
N PHE A 271 -15.04 2.83 3.54
CA PHE A 271 -15.10 1.48 4.09
C PHE A 271 -13.98 0.63 3.50
N GLY A 272 -13.79 -0.59 3.99
CA GLY A 272 -12.73 -1.46 3.49
C GLY A 272 -13.05 -2.93 3.59
N GLY A 273 -12.06 -3.76 3.27
CA GLY A 273 -12.14 -5.23 3.32
C GLY A 273 -12.43 -5.89 1.96
N ILE A 274 -12.39 -5.12 0.88
CA ILE A 274 -12.53 -5.58 -0.50
C ILE A 274 -11.53 -4.80 -1.36
N ALA A 275 -10.80 -5.49 -2.24
CA ALA A 275 -10.02 -4.87 -3.29
C ALA A 275 -10.85 -4.77 -4.58
N MET A 276 -11.01 -3.55 -5.09
CA MET A 276 -11.81 -3.24 -6.28
C MET A 276 -10.90 -3.07 -7.48
N LEU A 277 -10.87 -4.05 -8.37
CA LEU A 277 -9.90 -4.13 -9.46
C LEU A 277 -10.61 -4.25 -10.81
N ASP A 278 -9.89 -3.91 -11.88
CA ASP A 278 -10.29 -4.12 -13.27
C ASP A 278 -11.64 -3.46 -13.66
N ALA A 279 -11.91 -2.29 -13.08
CA ALA A 279 -13.15 -1.56 -13.25
C ALA A 279 -13.27 -0.92 -14.64
N LYS A 280 -14.43 -1.03 -15.29
CA LYS A 280 -14.69 -0.49 -16.64
C LYS A 280 -16.10 0.06 -16.79
N PRO A 281 -16.32 1.09 -17.62
CA PRO A 281 -17.66 1.59 -17.90
C PRO A 281 -18.54 0.52 -18.54
N VAL A 282 -19.82 0.54 -18.19
CA VAL A 282 -20.85 -0.25 -18.87
C VAL A 282 -21.46 0.62 -19.98
N PRO A 283 -21.35 0.23 -21.27
CA PRO A 283 -21.94 0.98 -22.36
C PRO A 283 -23.45 1.24 -22.16
N GLY A 284 -23.91 2.45 -22.49
CA GLY A 284 -25.31 2.86 -22.33
C GLY A 284 -25.76 3.11 -20.88
N SER A 285 -24.85 3.06 -19.90
CA SER A 285 -25.14 3.26 -18.48
C SER A 285 -24.12 4.21 -17.84
N LYS A 286 -24.43 4.70 -16.62
CA LYS A 286 -23.47 5.45 -15.78
C LYS A 286 -22.65 4.53 -14.86
N LYS A 287 -22.94 3.22 -14.90
CA LYS A 287 -22.33 2.22 -14.01
C LYS A 287 -20.99 1.75 -14.55
N VAL A 288 -20.21 1.15 -13.67
CA VAL A 288 -19.00 0.40 -14.01
C VAL A 288 -19.16 -1.06 -13.61
N VAL A 289 -18.60 -1.97 -14.41
CA VAL A 289 -18.37 -3.36 -13.99
C VAL A 289 -17.02 -3.43 -13.29
N VAL A 290 -16.89 -4.26 -12.25
CA VAL A 290 -15.71 -4.31 -11.38
C VAL A 290 -15.49 -5.75 -10.89
N SER A 291 -14.22 -6.13 -10.68
CA SER A 291 -13.85 -7.30 -9.88
C SER A 291 -13.75 -6.93 -8.40
N PHE A 292 -14.66 -7.46 -7.59
CA PHE A 292 -14.65 -7.32 -6.14
C PHE A 292 -13.89 -8.49 -5.54
N SER A 293 -12.58 -8.29 -5.37
CA SER A 293 -11.67 -9.29 -4.84
C SER A 293 -11.72 -9.29 -3.30
N PRO A 294 -12.05 -10.42 -2.64
CA PRO A 294 -12.23 -10.45 -1.19
C PRO A 294 -10.97 -10.07 -0.39
N GLY A 295 -11.17 -9.40 0.75
CA GLY A 295 -10.10 -9.11 1.71
C GLY A 295 -9.05 -8.16 1.14
N HIS A 296 -7.77 -8.55 1.26
CA HIS A 296 -6.62 -7.81 0.72
C HIS A 296 -6.39 -8.08 -0.79
N GLY A 297 -7.36 -8.71 -1.46
CA GLY A 297 -7.27 -9.13 -2.85
C GLY A 297 -6.63 -10.52 -3.02
N MET A 298 -7.04 -11.21 -4.08
CA MET A 298 -6.64 -12.56 -4.43
C MET A 298 -5.80 -12.55 -5.71
N PRO A 299 -4.90 -13.53 -5.92
CA PRO A 299 -4.06 -13.59 -7.11
C PRO A 299 -4.84 -13.37 -8.42
N GLU A 300 -4.24 -12.66 -9.37
CA GLU A 300 -4.83 -12.34 -10.69
C GLU A 300 -6.20 -11.64 -10.59
N HIS A 301 -6.34 -10.71 -9.62
CA HIS A 301 -7.53 -9.89 -9.44
C HIS A 301 -8.83 -10.70 -9.29
N THR A 302 -8.73 -11.96 -8.84
CA THR A 302 -9.88 -12.86 -8.77
C THR A 302 -10.87 -12.41 -7.70
N GLY A 303 -12.15 -12.44 -8.04
CA GLY A 303 -13.19 -11.80 -7.26
C GLY A 303 -14.59 -12.16 -7.71
N HIS A 304 -15.55 -11.40 -7.20
CA HIS A 304 -16.91 -11.37 -7.70
C HIS A 304 -17.05 -10.33 -8.81
N VAL A 305 -17.78 -10.66 -9.87
CA VAL A 305 -18.22 -9.65 -10.85
C VAL A 305 -19.36 -8.86 -10.21
N ALA A 306 -19.19 -7.54 -10.15
CA ALA A 306 -20.18 -6.62 -9.60
C ALA A 306 -20.35 -5.39 -10.50
N LEU A 307 -21.49 -4.72 -10.36
CA LEU A 307 -21.72 -3.38 -10.90
C LEU A 307 -21.64 -2.36 -9.77
N VAL A 308 -21.10 -1.18 -10.07
CA VAL A 308 -21.12 -0.02 -9.17
C VAL A 308 -21.86 1.12 -9.86
N ASP A 309 -22.89 1.65 -9.19
CA ASP A 309 -23.64 2.85 -9.60
C ASP A 309 -23.12 4.10 -8.88
N PRO A 310 -22.28 4.92 -9.53
CA PRO A 310 -21.68 6.08 -8.89
C PRO A 310 -22.69 7.20 -8.57
N THR A 311 -23.92 7.13 -9.08
CA THR A 311 -24.91 8.20 -8.88
C THR A 311 -25.43 8.29 -7.44
N LEU A 312 -25.30 7.22 -6.66
CA LEU A 312 -25.64 7.22 -5.23
C LEU A 312 -24.55 7.87 -4.36
N GLY A 313 -23.38 8.16 -4.94
CA GLY A 313 -22.23 8.73 -4.26
C GLY A 313 -21.19 7.68 -3.86
N PRO A 314 -19.95 8.13 -3.59
CA PRO A 314 -18.79 7.24 -3.47
C PRO A 314 -18.78 6.36 -2.21
N ASP A 315 -19.66 6.64 -1.24
CA ASP A 315 -19.65 6.01 0.09
C ASP A 315 -20.92 5.19 0.36
N ASP A 316 -21.88 5.17 -0.57
CA ASP A 316 -23.14 4.43 -0.41
C ASP A 316 -22.97 2.99 -0.87
N ARG A 317 -22.96 2.04 0.07
CA ARG A 317 -22.82 0.60 -0.23
C ARG A 317 -23.92 0.04 -1.11
N ARG A 318 -25.07 0.72 -1.25
CA ARG A 318 -26.15 0.32 -2.17
C ARG A 318 -25.78 0.54 -3.64
N ALA A 319 -24.73 1.30 -3.93
CA ALA A 319 -24.20 1.46 -5.27
C ALA A 319 -23.69 0.13 -5.84
N GLU A 320 -23.28 -0.81 -4.99
CA GLU A 320 -22.81 -2.12 -5.39
C GLU A 320 -23.97 -3.09 -5.65
N ARG A 321 -23.95 -3.73 -6.82
CA ARG A 321 -24.78 -4.90 -7.13
C ARG A 321 -23.89 -6.04 -7.62
N ARG A 322 -23.74 -7.07 -6.79
CA ARG A 322 -23.07 -8.32 -7.19
C ARG A 322 -23.85 -9.03 -8.30
N ILE A 323 -23.14 -9.45 -9.35
CA ILE A 323 -23.68 -10.17 -10.52
C ILE A 323 -23.36 -11.67 -10.42
N SER A 324 -22.08 -12.00 -10.24
CA SER A 324 -21.65 -13.40 -10.25
C SER A 324 -22.20 -14.21 -9.07
N GLN A 325 -22.65 -15.44 -9.34
CA GLN A 325 -23.09 -16.38 -8.31
C GLN A 325 -21.93 -17.24 -7.78
N GLY A 326 -22.08 -17.80 -6.57
CA GLY A 326 -21.11 -18.77 -6.02
C GLY A 326 -19.77 -18.17 -5.56
N PRO A 327 -18.63 -18.87 -5.72
CA PRO A 327 -17.34 -18.43 -5.20
C PRO A 327 -16.70 -17.29 -6.02
N ALA A 328 -15.77 -16.56 -5.40
CA ALA A 328 -15.05 -15.42 -5.97
C ALA A 328 -13.90 -15.86 -6.90
N VAL A 329 -14.23 -16.53 -8.00
CA VAL A 329 -13.24 -17.14 -8.93
C VAL A 329 -13.10 -16.41 -10.26
N TRP A 330 -13.84 -15.32 -10.43
CA TRP A 330 -13.95 -14.58 -11.68
C TRP A 330 -12.93 -13.46 -11.74
N ARG A 331 -12.51 -13.09 -12.94
CA ARG A 331 -11.62 -11.95 -13.18
C ARG A 331 -11.89 -11.37 -14.55
N ASP A 332 -11.22 -10.26 -14.80
CA ASP A 332 -11.18 -9.58 -16.09
C ASP A 332 -12.53 -9.17 -16.69
N PRO A 333 -13.53 -8.71 -15.89
CA PRO A 333 -14.83 -8.42 -16.44
C PRO A 333 -14.78 -7.31 -17.51
N TYR A 334 -15.51 -7.54 -18.60
CA TYR A 334 -15.75 -6.56 -19.65
C TYR A 334 -17.23 -6.55 -20.00
N ALA A 335 -17.89 -5.39 -19.84
CA ALA A 335 -19.31 -5.24 -20.10
C ALA A 335 -19.58 -4.78 -21.52
N LEU A 336 -20.53 -5.42 -22.20
CA LEU A 336 -21.14 -4.93 -23.43
C LEU A 336 -22.44 -4.17 -23.11
N SER A 337 -23.14 -4.64 -22.07
CA SER A 337 -24.33 -4.04 -21.49
C SER A 337 -24.41 -4.44 -20.01
N GLU A 338 -25.47 -4.04 -19.29
CA GLU A 338 -25.73 -4.58 -17.94
C GLU A 338 -26.19 -6.05 -17.93
N GLN A 339 -26.45 -6.63 -19.10
CA GLN A 339 -26.95 -8.01 -19.28
C GLN A 339 -25.95 -8.92 -20.00
N CYS A 340 -24.80 -8.41 -20.44
CA CYS A 340 -23.82 -9.17 -21.21
C CYS A 340 -22.39 -8.79 -20.82
N PHE A 341 -21.65 -9.77 -20.30
CA PHE A 341 -20.27 -9.63 -19.87
C PHE A 341 -19.40 -10.73 -20.48
N LEU A 342 -18.17 -10.38 -20.83
CA LEU A 342 -17.06 -11.32 -21.00
C LEU A 342 -16.29 -11.38 -19.68
N VAL A 343 -15.95 -12.59 -19.23
CA VAL A 343 -15.21 -12.82 -17.98
C VAL A 343 -14.26 -13.99 -18.13
N SER A 344 -13.23 -14.03 -17.29
CA SER A 344 -12.29 -15.15 -17.23
C SER A 344 -12.33 -15.84 -15.87
N SER A 345 -11.93 -17.10 -15.85
CA SER A 345 -11.60 -17.84 -14.64
C SER A 345 -10.42 -18.78 -14.90
N ARG A 346 -10.00 -19.55 -13.90
CA ARG A 346 -8.97 -20.60 -14.09
C ARG A 346 -9.36 -21.63 -15.16
N GLN A 347 -10.65 -21.83 -15.41
CA GLN A 347 -11.12 -22.79 -16.41
C GLN A 347 -10.99 -22.29 -17.85
N GLY A 348 -11.06 -20.97 -18.07
CA GLY A 348 -11.09 -20.39 -19.41
C GLY A 348 -11.89 -19.09 -19.49
N ILE A 349 -12.38 -18.77 -20.68
CA ILE A 349 -13.18 -17.58 -21.01
C ILE A 349 -14.66 -17.94 -21.01
N PHE A 350 -15.47 -17.07 -20.45
CA PHE A 350 -16.91 -17.23 -20.31
C PHE A 350 -17.65 -16.00 -20.82
N VAL A 351 -18.88 -16.21 -21.26
CA VAL A 351 -19.91 -15.16 -21.25
C VAL A 351 -20.71 -15.27 -19.95
N MET A 352 -21.15 -14.13 -19.43
CA MET A 352 -21.99 -14.03 -18.23
C MET A 352 -23.14 -13.05 -18.47
N ASP A 353 -24.35 -13.35 -17.98
CA ASP A 353 -25.48 -12.42 -18.03
C ASP A 353 -25.62 -11.54 -16.76
N GLY A 354 -26.59 -10.62 -16.77
CA GLY A 354 -26.88 -9.68 -15.66
C GLY A 354 -27.35 -10.32 -14.35
N GLN A 355 -27.52 -11.64 -14.33
CA GLN A 355 -28.07 -12.47 -13.27
C GLN A 355 -27.01 -13.49 -12.80
N GLY A 356 -25.85 -13.51 -13.47
CA GLY A 356 -24.70 -14.33 -13.13
C GLY A 356 -24.73 -15.72 -13.74
N LYS A 357 -25.62 -16.01 -14.71
CA LYS A 357 -25.56 -17.25 -15.49
C LYS A 357 -24.36 -17.18 -16.43
N THR A 358 -23.63 -18.28 -16.54
CA THR A 358 -22.39 -18.33 -17.32
C THR A 358 -22.39 -19.45 -18.34
N GLU A 359 -21.67 -19.27 -19.44
CA GLU A 359 -21.37 -20.31 -20.42
C GLU A 359 -19.89 -20.25 -20.81
N LEU A 360 -19.21 -21.40 -20.78
CA LEU A 360 -17.81 -21.52 -21.17
C LEU A 360 -17.69 -21.35 -22.70
N VAL A 361 -16.89 -20.37 -23.12
CA VAL A 361 -16.64 -20.06 -24.53
C VAL A 361 -15.40 -20.77 -25.04
N TYR A 362 -14.33 -20.76 -24.24
CA TYR A 362 -13.04 -21.32 -24.63
C TYR A 362 -12.26 -21.77 -23.40
N GLN A 363 -11.60 -22.92 -23.51
CA GLN A 363 -10.72 -23.50 -22.50
C GLN A 363 -9.43 -23.98 -23.17
N LEU A 364 -8.30 -23.76 -22.52
CA LEU A 364 -7.00 -24.27 -22.96
C LEU A 364 -6.97 -25.81 -22.89
N PRO A 365 -6.20 -26.47 -23.78
CA PRO A 365 -5.97 -27.91 -23.69
C PRO A 365 -5.45 -28.31 -22.30
N LYS A 366 -5.83 -29.49 -21.80
CA LYS A 366 -5.38 -29.99 -20.49
C LYS A 366 -3.85 -30.07 -20.37
N SER A 367 -3.14 -30.29 -21.48
CA SER A 367 -1.67 -30.28 -21.55
C SER A 367 -1.05 -28.94 -21.17
N GLU A 368 -1.82 -27.86 -21.22
CA GLU A 368 -1.38 -26.49 -20.95
C GLU A 368 -1.94 -25.96 -19.63
N GLY A 369 -2.30 -26.84 -18.68
CA GLY A 369 -2.95 -26.45 -17.42
C GLY A 369 -2.16 -25.54 -16.47
N HIS A 370 -0.91 -25.22 -16.79
CA HIS A 370 -0.09 -24.21 -16.09
C HIS A 370 -0.37 -22.78 -16.58
N LEU A 371 -0.96 -22.63 -17.78
CA LEU A 371 -1.38 -21.37 -18.37
C LEU A 371 -2.86 -21.10 -18.07
N GLN A 372 -3.24 -19.82 -18.08
CA GLN A 372 -4.61 -19.38 -17.89
C GLN A 372 -4.97 -18.26 -18.88
N CYS A 373 -6.24 -18.19 -19.26
CA CYS A 373 -6.76 -17.10 -20.10
C CYS A 373 -7.10 -15.87 -19.25
N HIS A 374 -6.82 -14.69 -19.81
CA HIS A 374 -7.03 -13.40 -19.17
C HIS A 374 -7.47 -12.32 -20.16
N GLU A 375 -8.14 -11.30 -19.63
CA GLU A 375 -8.50 -10.06 -20.34
C GLU A 375 -9.20 -10.25 -21.70
N PRO A 376 -10.35 -10.94 -21.79
CA PRO A 376 -11.09 -11.04 -23.05
C PRO A 376 -11.65 -9.66 -23.44
N ARG A 377 -11.24 -9.16 -24.60
CA ARG A 377 -11.68 -7.88 -25.18
C ARG A 377 -12.35 -8.07 -26.53
N PRO A 378 -13.52 -7.48 -26.77
CA PRO A 378 -14.13 -7.40 -28.09
C PRO A 378 -13.20 -6.76 -29.12
N LEU A 379 -12.98 -7.40 -30.27
CA LEU A 379 -12.14 -6.89 -31.35
C LEU A 379 -13.00 -6.19 -32.40
N LEU A 380 -13.38 -4.94 -32.12
CA LEU A 380 -14.16 -4.08 -33.01
C LEU A 380 -13.77 -2.61 -32.82
N ALA A 381 -14.14 -1.78 -33.81
CA ALA A 381 -14.06 -0.33 -33.69
C ALA A 381 -15.04 0.20 -32.63
N ARG A 382 -14.66 1.29 -31.97
CA ARG A 382 -15.46 1.93 -30.91
C ARG A 382 -15.28 3.44 -30.95
N ASP A 383 -16.27 4.16 -30.47
CA ASP A 383 -16.20 5.62 -30.36
C ASP A 383 -15.13 6.06 -29.35
N ARG A 384 -14.52 7.21 -29.62
CA ARG A 384 -13.60 7.86 -28.68
C ARG A 384 -14.38 8.49 -27.54
N GLU A 385 -13.88 8.32 -26.31
CA GLU A 385 -14.36 9.07 -25.16
C GLU A 385 -14.03 10.57 -25.31
N ARG A 386 -14.56 11.39 -24.41
CA ARG A 386 -14.31 12.83 -24.42
C ARG A 386 -12.82 13.14 -24.20
N VAL A 387 -12.25 14.01 -25.02
CA VAL A 387 -10.95 14.65 -24.74
C VAL A 387 -11.15 15.77 -23.74
N LEU A 388 -10.39 15.75 -22.64
CA LEU A 388 -10.42 16.80 -21.63
C LEU A 388 -9.34 17.84 -21.92
N ALA A 389 -9.68 19.12 -21.80
CA ALA A 389 -8.70 20.19 -21.91
C ALA A 389 -7.67 20.07 -20.76
N PRO A 390 -6.36 20.19 -21.06
CA PRO A 390 -5.33 20.13 -20.04
C PRO A 390 -5.47 21.31 -19.07
N ARG A 391 -5.25 21.02 -17.79
CA ARG A 391 -5.21 21.95 -16.67
C ARG A 391 -3.83 22.00 -16.00
N VAL A 392 -2.98 21.04 -16.32
CA VAL A 392 -1.57 21.04 -15.94
C VAL A 392 -0.79 22.14 -16.68
N ASP A 393 0.07 22.84 -15.96
CA ASP A 393 1.11 23.72 -16.50
C ASP A 393 2.48 23.23 -16.01
N VAL A 394 3.14 22.46 -16.88
CA VAL A 394 4.42 21.78 -16.59
C VAL A 394 5.58 22.75 -16.32
N ALA A 395 5.42 24.04 -16.62
CA ALA A 395 6.40 25.07 -16.30
C ALA A 395 6.35 25.52 -14.82
N GLN A 396 5.33 25.12 -14.05
CA GLN A 396 5.23 25.44 -12.63
C GLN A 396 5.89 24.38 -11.75
N ALA A 397 6.46 24.79 -10.61
CA ALA A 397 6.97 23.87 -9.59
C ALA A 397 5.90 23.45 -8.56
N THR A 398 4.79 24.18 -8.52
CA THR A 398 3.78 24.11 -7.47
C THR A 398 2.39 23.97 -8.06
N GLY A 399 1.45 23.57 -7.21
CA GLY A 399 0.01 23.70 -7.44
C GLY A 399 -0.64 24.38 -6.25
N ARG A 400 -1.96 24.56 -6.31
CA ARG A 400 -2.74 25.30 -5.33
C ARG A 400 -3.86 24.44 -4.77
N LEU A 401 -4.10 24.57 -3.47
CA LEU A 401 -5.21 23.94 -2.77
C LEU A 401 -6.10 25.00 -2.17
N PHE A 402 -7.42 24.82 -2.30
CA PHE A 402 -8.41 25.59 -1.56
C PHE A 402 -9.31 24.66 -0.73
N LEU A 403 -9.70 25.12 0.44
CA LEU A 403 -10.67 24.51 1.33
C LEU A 403 -11.74 25.57 1.61
N ALA A 404 -13.00 25.26 1.30
CA ALA A 404 -14.08 26.22 1.49
C ALA A 404 -14.40 26.42 2.97
N ASP A 405 -14.61 25.34 3.73
CA ASP A 405 -14.93 25.41 5.15
C ASP A 405 -14.50 24.14 5.88
N ILE A 406 -13.45 24.24 6.71
CA ILE A 406 -12.93 23.13 7.49
C ILE A 406 -13.93 22.53 8.49
N TYR A 407 -14.95 23.28 8.90
CA TYR A 407 -15.95 22.84 9.88
C TYR A 407 -17.10 22.06 9.23
N PHE A 408 -17.22 22.10 7.91
CA PHE A 408 -18.16 21.28 7.16
C PHE A 408 -17.51 19.92 6.85
N GLY A 409 -18.09 18.81 7.30
CA GLY A 409 -17.44 17.51 7.12
C GLY A 409 -18.06 16.38 7.92
N ARG A 410 -17.52 15.18 7.75
CA ARG A 410 -17.92 14.01 8.54
C ARG A 410 -17.17 13.98 9.87
N ASN A 411 -17.79 13.45 10.92
CA ASN A 411 -17.14 13.29 12.24
C ASN A 411 -16.46 14.58 12.72
N MET A 412 -17.20 15.70 12.70
CA MET A 412 -16.73 17.03 13.16
C MET A 412 -17.39 17.47 14.48
N ALA A 413 -18.16 16.60 15.13
CA ALA A 413 -18.83 16.92 16.38
C ALA A 413 -17.82 17.38 17.46
N GLY A 414 -18.14 18.47 18.16
CA GLY A 414 -17.29 19.03 19.22
C GLY A 414 -16.12 19.89 18.74
N VAL A 415 -16.06 20.27 17.46
CA VAL A 415 -15.13 21.28 16.95
C VAL A 415 -15.88 22.60 16.80
N GLN A 416 -15.39 23.66 17.46
CA GLN A 416 -16.04 24.96 17.41
C GLN A 416 -15.51 25.79 16.23
N ARG A 417 -16.38 26.61 15.62
CA ARG A 417 -15.95 27.53 14.57
C ARG A 417 -14.93 28.52 15.11
N GLY A 418 -13.85 28.73 14.35
CA GLY A 418 -12.71 29.57 14.74
C GLY A 418 -11.68 28.86 15.62
N GLU A 419 -11.93 27.62 16.06
CA GLU A 419 -10.99 26.86 16.88
C GLU A 419 -9.73 26.45 16.10
N ILE A 420 -9.89 26.01 14.85
CA ILE A 420 -8.78 25.60 13.99
C ILE A 420 -8.13 26.83 13.40
N LYS A 421 -6.82 27.00 13.64
CA LYS A 421 -6.04 28.18 13.24
C LYS A 421 -5.14 27.94 12.03
N LYS A 422 -4.70 26.70 11.84
CA LYS A 422 -3.77 26.34 10.77
C LYS A 422 -3.83 24.85 10.42
N LEU A 423 -3.31 24.52 9.25
CA LEU A 423 -3.04 23.15 8.83
C LEU A 423 -1.54 22.88 8.89
N LEU A 424 -1.14 21.81 9.57
CA LEU A 424 0.19 21.20 9.40
C LEU A 424 0.21 20.46 8.07
N VAL A 425 1.21 20.73 7.24
CA VAL A 425 1.41 20.07 5.95
C VAL A 425 2.47 18.99 6.10
N LEU A 426 2.07 17.75 5.85
CA LEU A 426 2.92 16.56 5.91
C LEU A 426 3.03 15.93 4.52
N GLU A 427 4.19 15.39 4.20
CA GLU A 427 4.45 14.59 3.00
C GLU A 427 4.74 13.14 3.43
N GLN A 428 4.10 12.16 2.79
CA GLN A 428 4.52 10.77 2.91
C GLN A 428 5.72 10.48 2.00
N LEU A 429 6.75 9.85 2.55
CA LEU A 429 7.98 9.58 1.83
C LEU A 429 7.98 8.19 1.18
N PRO A 430 8.32 8.09 -0.12
CA PRO A 430 8.37 6.80 -0.80
C PRO A 430 9.47 5.93 -0.21
N MET A 431 9.22 4.63 -0.17
CA MET A 431 10.13 3.64 0.43
C MET A 431 10.99 2.98 -0.65
N PRO A 432 12.33 2.97 -0.50
CA PRO A 432 13.21 2.41 -1.52
C PRO A 432 13.30 0.89 -1.50
N VAL A 433 12.98 0.24 -0.38
CA VAL A 433 13.05 -1.22 -0.19
C VAL A 433 12.30 -1.63 1.09
N HIS A 434 11.71 -2.83 1.15
CA HIS A 434 11.05 -3.39 2.33
C HIS A 434 11.34 -4.89 2.49
N PHE A 435 11.24 -5.51 3.67
CA PHE A 435 11.70 -6.90 3.89
C PHE A 435 10.70 -7.82 4.59
N SER A 436 9.51 -7.35 4.92
CA SER A 436 8.53 -8.12 5.68
C SER A 436 7.08 -7.73 5.32
N GLY A 437 6.12 -8.31 6.04
CA GLY A 437 4.71 -7.89 6.03
C GLY A 437 4.32 -6.90 7.15
N GLY A 438 5.29 -6.42 7.93
CA GLY A 438 5.06 -5.54 9.10
C GLY A 438 5.81 -4.22 8.97
N MET A 439 5.74 -3.37 10.00
CA MET A 439 6.36 -2.02 10.00
C MET A 439 7.88 -2.03 10.27
N GLU A 440 8.47 -3.21 10.52
CA GLU A 440 9.88 -3.39 10.88
C GLU A 440 10.37 -2.40 11.93
N SER A 441 11.48 -1.70 11.69
CA SER A 441 12.07 -0.71 12.60
C SER A 441 11.47 0.70 12.44
N ILE A 442 10.46 0.89 11.58
CA ILE A 442 9.81 2.20 11.40
C ILE A 442 8.92 2.53 12.59
N SER A 443 8.03 1.63 13.00
CA SER A 443 7.12 1.91 14.11
C SER A 443 6.61 0.64 14.79
N LEU A 444 6.16 0.76 16.05
CA LEU A 444 5.59 -0.36 16.79
C LEU A 444 4.08 -0.50 16.57
N GLY A 445 3.68 -0.88 15.35
CA GLY A 445 2.28 -1.09 14.97
C GLY A 445 1.47 0.19 14.74
N GLY A 446 2.17 1.30 14.48
CA GLY A 446 1.65 2.57 14.00
C GLY A 446 1.75 2.65 12.47
N THR A 447 2.49 3.63 11.96
CA THR A 447 2.69 3.88 10.51
C THR A 447 3.63 2.87 9.83
N PHE A 448 3.41 2.65 8.54
CA PHE A 448 4.32 1.93 7.62
C PHE A 448 5.20 2.87 6.80
N THR A 449 4.93 4.17 6.82
CA THR A 449 5.62 5.19 6.04
C THR A 449 6.19 6.28 6.93
N LEU A 450 7.31 6.86 6.50
CA LEU A 450 7.86 8.07 7.10
C LEU A 450 7.13 9.30 6.58
N ALA A 451 6.93 10.28 7.45
CA ALA A 451 6.36 11.58 7.09
C ALA A 451 7.39 12.70 7.25
N ARG A 452 7.51 13.54 6.23
CA ARG A 452 8.26 14.80 6.28
C ARG A 452 7.31 15.94 6.65
N VAL A 453 7.70 16.77 7.61
CA VAL A 453 6.99 18.00 7.95
C VAL A 453 7.45 19.11 7.02
N LEU A 454 6.53 19.69 6.25
CA LEU A 454 6.84 20.82 5.36
C LEU A 454 6.65 22.17 6.04
N GLY A 455 5.70 22.26 6.97
CA GLY A 455 5.39 23.49 7.69
C GLY A 455 3.90 23.64 7.94
N THR A 456 3.44 24.88 8.09
CA THR A 456 2.03 25.19 8.32
C THR A 456 1.49 26.22 7.34
N VAL A 457 0.18 26.16 7.09
CA VAL A 457 -0.58 27.15 6.31
C VAL A 457 -1.76 27.65 7.14
N PRO A 458 -2.16 28.94 7.02
CA PRO A 458 -3.22 29.51 7.84
C PRO A 458 -4.60 28.96 7.47
N VAL A 459 -5.47 28.85 8.47
CA VAL A 459 -6.92 28.70 8.33
C VAL A 459 -7.57 29.98 8.82
N GLU A 460 -8.53 30.45 8.05
CA GLU A 460 -9.08 31.80 8.21
C GLU A 460 -10.26 31.77 9.18
N ALA A 461 -10.70 32.94 9.64
CA ALA A 461 -11.75 33.03 10.65
C ALA A 461 -13.08 32.37 10.20
N ASP A 462 -13.35 32.37 8.90
CA ASP A 462 -14.49 31.71 8.26
C ASP A 462 -14.28 30.20 8.02
N GLY A 463 -13.15 29.63 8.44
CA GLY A 463 -12.80 28.22 8.25
C GLY A 463 -12.22 27.88 6.88
N SER A 464 -12.06 28.87 6.00
CA SER A 464 -11.45 28.66 4.68
C SER A 464 -9.92 28.58 4.74
N ALA A 465 -9.32 27.97 3.72
CA ALA A 465 -7.88 28.05 3.49
C ALA A 465 -7.58 28.08 1.99
N PHE A 466 -6.58 28.85 1.58
CA PHE A 466 -6.08 28.88 0.21
C PHE A 466 -4.55 28.99 0.21
N PHE A 467 -3.87 27.99 -0.30
CA PHE A 467 -2.42 27.87 -0.14
C PHE A 467 -1.75 27.13 -1.31
N GLU A 468 -0.46 27.41 -1.46
CA GLU A 468 0.39 26.78 -2.46
C GLU A 468 1.07 25.55 -1.86
N VAL A 469 1.21 24.50 -2.67
CA VAL A 469 1.90 23.27 -2.29
C VAL A 469 2.81 22.79 -3.42
N PRO A 470 3.90 22.09 -3.09
CA PRO A 470 4.77 21.51 -4.11
C PRO A 470 4.02 20.46 -4.95
N ALA A 471 4.21 20.49 -6.27
CA ALA A 471 3.58 19.56 -7.20
C ALA A 471 4.17 18.15 -7.09
N MET A 472 3.38 17.13 -7.46
CA MET A 472 3.77 15.72 -7.51
C MET A 472 4.30 15.15 -6.19
N ARG A 473 3.74 15.59 -5.07
CA ARG A 473 4.03 15.08 -3.73
C ARG A 473 2.77 14.57 -3.05
N SER A 474 2.91 13.50 -2.28
CA SER A 474 1.82 12.85 -1.55
C SER A 474 1.59 13.54 -0.21
N LEU A 475 0.71 14.54 -0.20
CA LEU A 475 0.51 15.46 0.92
C LEU A 475 -0.73 15.12 1.74
N PHE A 476 -0.65 15.33 3.05
CA PHE A 476 -1.78 15.19 3.96
C PHE A 476 -1.69 16.22 5.09
N PHE A 477 -2.80 16.43 5.79
CA PHE A 477 -2.95 17.59 6.68
C PHE A 477 -3.39 17.22 8.08
N VAL A 478 -2.93 18.02 9.05
CA VAL A 478 -3.43 18.01 10.43
C VAL A 478 -3.99 19.40 10.75
N ALA A 479 -5.28 19.48 11.05
CA ALA A 479 -5.90 20.68 11.60
C ALA A 479 -5.39 20.93 13.01
N LEU A 480 -4.90 22.14 13.29
CA LEU A 480 -4.32 22.52 14.58
C LEU A 480 -5.14 23.64 15.24
N ASP A 481 -5.27 23.56 16.57
CA ASP A 481 -5.85 24.62 17.39
C ASP A 481 -4.86 25.77 17.67
N GLU A 482 -5.22 26.70 18.55
CA GLU A 482 -4.38 27.83 18.96
C GLU A 482 -3.10 27.44 19.73
N ASN A 483 -3.06 26.22 20.29
CA ASN A 483 -1.93 25.68 21.05
C ASN A 483 -1.12 24.69 20.21
N ASP A 484 -1.35 24.66 18.89
CA ASP A 484 -0.76 23.74 17.93
C ASP A 484 -1.11 22.27 18.18
N LEU A 485 -2.14 21.96 18.98
CA LEU A 485 -2.55 20.58 19.21
C LEU A 485 -3.48 20.10 18.09
N SER A 486 -3.35 18.81 17.74
CA SER A 486 -4.07 18.21 16.62
C SER A 486 -5.57 18.13 16.88
N VAL A 487 -6.39 18.86 16.12
CA VAL A 487 -7.85 18.77 16.17
C VAL A 487 -8.33 17.60 15.33
N LYS A 488 -7.90 17.50 14.06
CA LYS A 488 -8.29 16.41 13.16
C LYS A 488 -7.21 16.14 12.13
N ARG A 489 -7.01 14.86 11.80
CA ARG A 489 -6.03 14.42 10.80
C ARG A 489 -6.74 13.90 9.55
N MET A 490 -6.19 14.24 8.39
CA MET A 490 -6.57 13.62 7.12
C MET A 490 -6.01 12.21 7.08
N GLN A 491 -6.89 11.21 7.06
CA GLN A 491 -6.51 9.80 6.90
C GLN A 491 -6.61 9.39 5.43
N SER A 492 -5.91 10.14 4.58
CA SER A 492 -5.73 9.93 3.13
C SER A 492 -4.64 10.91 2.69
N PHE A 493 -4.35 10.97 1.40
CA PHE A 493 -3.46 12.00 0.86
C PHE A 493 -3.99 12.59 -0.45
N VAL A 494 -3.53 13.79 -0.75
CA VAL A 494 -3.78 14.51 -2.00
C VAL A 494 -2.46 14.79 -2.71
N THR A 495 -2.52 14.87 -4.03
CA THR A 495 -1.44 15.33 -4.89
C THR A 495 -2.02 16.39 -5.82
N VAL A 496 -1.19 17.36 -6.21
CA VAL A 496 -1.50 18.32 -7.29
C VAL A 496 -0.48 18.18 -8.40
N GLN A 497 -0.93 18.28 -9.65
CA GLN A 497 -0.05 18.47 -10.79
C GLN A 497 0.54 19.90 -10.80
N PRO A 498 1.63 20.12 -11.53
CA PRO A 498 2.15 21.45 -11.83
C PRO A 498 1.06 22.41 -12.32
N GLY A 499 0.94 23.57 -11.67
CA GLY A 499 -0.03 24.61 -12.03
C GLY A 499 -1.49 24.31 -11.68
N GLU A 500 -1.81 23.10 -11.21
CA GLU A 500 -3.18 22.72 -10.87
C GLU A 500 -3.73 23.60 -9.74
N THR A 501 -5.03 23.90 -9.80
CA THR A 501 -5.79 24.34 -8.63
C THR A 501 -6.83 23.28 -8.34
N ASN A 502 -6.74 22.66 -7.17
CA ASN A 502 -7.68 21.67 -6.69
C ASN A 502 -8.25 22.13 -5.34
N GLY A 503 -9.36 21.55 -4.91
CA GLY A 503 -9.90 21.89 -3.60
C GLY A 503 -11.01 21.00 -3.13
N CYS A 504 -11.33 21.15 -1.86
CA CYS A 504 -12.44 20.47 -1.21
C CYS A 504 -13.40 21.47 -0.59
N VAL A 505 -14.64 21.05 -0.45
CA VAL A 505 -15.65 21.85 0.24
C VAL A 505 -15.40 21.82 1.75
N GLY A 506 -15.01 20.65 2.28
CA GLY A 506 -14.88 20.48 3.72
C GLY A 506 -13.92 19.36 4.14
N CYS A 507 -13.92 19.05 5.44
CA CYS A 507 -13.10 17.99 6.00
C CYS A 507 -13.78 16.62 5.80
N HIS A 508 -13.53 15.99 4.66
CA HIS A 508 -14.17 14.74 4.23
C HIS A 508 -15.70 14.87 4.15
N GLU A 509 -16.21 15.91 3.51
CA GLU A 509 -17.63 16.16 3.33
C GLU A 509 -18.36 15.05 2.57
N GLN A 510 -19.67 14.95 2.80
CA GLN A 510 -20.52 14.07 1.99
C GLN A 510 -20.73 14.68 0.61
N ARG A 511 -20.23 14.01 -0.43
CA ARG A 511 -20.27 14.51 -1.81
C ARG A 511 -21.66 14.52 -2.45
N THR A 512 -22.64 13.92 -1.80
CA THR A 512 -24.05 13.97 -2.18
C THR A 512 -24.79 15.15 -1.54
N GLN A 513 -24.15 15.88 -0.63
CA GLN A 513 -24.74 17.05 0.02
C GLN A 513 -24.38 18.32 -0.73
N THR A 514 -25.36 19.22 -0.85
CA THR A 514 -25.12 20.57 -1.35
C THR A 514 -24.46 21.39 -0.25
N PHE A 515 -23.39 22.10 -0.58
CA PHE A 515 -22.74 23.01 0.36
C PHE A 515 -23.63 24.24 0.60
N PRO A 516 -24.02 24.55 1.84
CA PRO A 516 -24.98 25.60 2.12
C PRO A 516 -24.43 27.03 2.09
N GLN A 517 -23.19 27.29 1.64
CA GLN A 517 -22.62 28.65 1.63
C GLN A 517 -22.02 29.11 0.28
N ALA A 518 -22.21 30.40 -0.01
CA ALA A 518 -21.56 31.14 -1.10
C ALA A 518 -20.05 31.42 -0.87
N GLY A 519 -19.50 31.05 0.29
CA GLY A 519 -18.13 31.37 0.71
C GLY A 519 -17.03 30.82 -0.20
N ALA A 520 -17.18 29.58 -0.69
CA ALA A 520 -16.21 28.97 -1.62
C ALA A 520 -16.08 29.78 -2.92
N ALA A 521 -17.22 30.23 -3.46
CA ALA A 521 -17.26 31.05 -4.66
C ALA A 521 -16.70 32.45 -4.41
N ALA A 522 -16.99 33.05 -3.25
CA ALA A 522 -16.41 34.33 -2.85
C ALA A 522 -14.88 34.27 -2.67
N LEU A 523 -14.36 33.15 -2.14
CA LEU A 523 -12.91 32.91 -2.00
C LEU A 523 -12.17 32.90 -3.32
N LEU A 524 -12.70 32.14 -4.29
CA LEU A 524 -12.10 32.00 -5.62
C LEU A 524 -12.38 33.23 -6.50
N ALA A 525 -13.45 33.98 -6.23
CA ALA A 525 -13.80 35.19 -6.95
C ALA A 525 -13.01 36.43 -6.49
N ASP A 526 -12.47 36.45 -5.27
CA ASP A 526 -11.60 37.54 -4.83
C ASP A 526 -10.21 37.41 -5.47
N LYS A 527 -10.05 38.00 -6.65
CA LYS A 527 -8.79 38.06 -7.41
C LYS A 527 -7.62 38.68 -6.64
N ARG A 528 -7.84 39.36 -5.50
CA ARG A 528 -6.78 39.92 -4.66
C ARG A 528 -6.19 38.88 -3.72
N ARG A 529 -6.92 37.79 -3.43
CA ARG A 529 -6.48 36.77 -2.48
C ARG A 529 -5.44 35.87 -3.13
N ARG A 530 -4.23 35.88 -2.58
CA ARG A 530 -3.10 35.06 -3.04
C ARG A 530 -3.03 33.78 -2.22
N PRO A 531 -2.61 32.64 -2.81
CA PRO A 531 -2.38 31.43 -2.03
C PRO A 531 -1.25 31.68 -1.02
N ALA A 532 -1.48 31.32 0.24
CA ALA A 532 -0.44 31.40 1.26
C ALA A 532 0.68 30.38 0.97
N PRO A 533 1.96 30.76 1.09
CA PRO A 533 3.04 29.78 1.05
C PRO A 533 3.05 28.93 2.32
N ILE A 534 3.64 27.74 2.24
CA ILE A 534 3.92 26.93 3.43
C ILE A 534 4.97 27.67 4.27
N THR A 535 4.63 27.95 5.54
CA THR A 535 5.57 28.54 6.51
C THR A 535 6.37 27.41 7.17
N PRO A 536 7.68 27.28 6.94
CA PRO A 536 8.50 26.23 7.55
C PRO A 536 8.59 26.39 9.06
N ILE A 537 8.80 25.27 9.77
CA ILE A 537 9.02 25.28 11.22
C ILE A 537 10.54 25.25 11.49
N ALA A 538 11.06 26.31 12.10
CA ALA A 538 12.49 26.45 12.36
C ALA A 538 13.03 25.38 13.33
N GLY A 539 14.27 24.95 13.10
CA GLY A 539 15.00 24.02 13.98
C GLY A 539 14.54 22.55 13.90
N LEU A 540 13.63 22.21 13.00
CA LEU A 540 13.11 20.85 12.88
C LEU A 540 13.99 19.99 11.95
N LEU A 541 14.53 18.90 12.48
CA LEU A 541 15.04 17.80 11.67
C LEU A 541 13.87 16.94 11.19
N SER A 542 13.79 16.74 9.87
CA SER A 542 12.68 15.99 9.25
C SER A 542 13.22 15.00 8.20
N PRO A 543 12.76 13.73 8.20
CA PRO A 543 11.76 13.12 9.09
C PRO A 543 12.18 13.08 10.56
N PRO A 544 11.21 13.14 11.50
CA PRO A 544 11.47 12.89 12.92
C PRO A 544 12.07 11.51 13.13
N ASP A 545 13.03 11.41 14.05
CA ASP A 545 13.74 10.19 14.43
C ASP A 545 13.75 10.09 15.96
N TYR A 546 13.26 8.97 16.52
CA TYR A 546 13.06 8.87 17.96
C TYR A 546 14.39 8.83 18.75
N PRO A 547 15.35 7.94 18.45
CA PRO A 547 16.65 7.95 19.14
C PRO A 547 17.39 9.28 19.02
N ARG A 548 17.32 9.96 17.87
CA ARG A 548 17.99 11.24 17.64
C ARG A 548 17.28 12.41 18.32
N ASP A 549 15.96 12.50 18.20
CA ASP A 549 15.21 13.73 18.52
C ASP A 549 14.48 13.66 19.87
N ILE A 550 14.01 12.47 20.28
CA ILE A 550 13.12 12.31 21.44
C ILE A 550 13.85 11.73 22.64
N GLN A 551 14.68 10.70 22.44
CA GLN A 551 15.42 10.10 23.55
C GLN A 551 16.25 11.13 24.34
N PRO A 552 16.98 12.08 23.71
CA PRO A 552 17.76 13.06 24.46
C PRO A 552 16.90 13.98 25.34
N ILE A 553 15.66 14.25 24.95
CA ILE A 553 14.71 15.02 25.76
C ILE A 553 14.29 14.20 26.99
N LEU A 554 14.00 12.92 26.81
CA LEU A 554 13.67 12.02 27.91
C LEU A 554 14.86 11.83 28.87
N ASP A 555 16.09 11.74 28.34
CA ASP A 555 17.30 11.60 29.15
C ASP A 555 17.49 12.80 30.09
N ARG A 556 17.26 14.02 29.58
CA ARG A 556 17.37 15.25 30.37
C ARG A 556 16.30 15.37 31.45
N HIS A 557 15.04 15.06 31.10
CA HIS A 557 13.89 15.47 31.92
C HIS A 557 13.18 14.32 32.64
N CYS A 558 13.38 13.07 32.21
CA CYS A 558 12.57 11.94 32.67
C CYS A 558 13.42 10.81 33.28
N VAL A 559 14.55 10.45 32.66
CA VAL A 559 15.31 9.24 32.99
C VAL A 559 15.82 9.25 34.43
N ARG A 560 16.15 10.41 35.02
CA ARG A 560 16.55 10.51 36.44
C ARG A 560 15.56 9.81 37.39
N CYS A 561 14.26 9.91 37.11
CA CYS A 561 13.18 9.33 37.90
C CYS A 561 12.58 8.06 37.27
N HIS A 562 12.81 7.84 35.97
CA HIS A 562 12.25 6.75 35.18
C HIS A 562 13.36 5.89 34.57
N ASN A 563 13.98 5.05 35.39
CA ASN A 563 15.09 4.18 35.00
C ASN A 563 15.01 2.85 35.77
N PRO A 564 15.81 1.81 35.42
CA PRO A 564 15.69 0.53 36.12
C PRO A 564 16.20 0.60 37.56
N ASP A 565 17.15 1.46 37.89
CA ASP A 565 17.73 1.54 39.25
C ASP A 565 16.79 2.21 40.25
N ARG A 566 15.93 3.12 39.77
CA ARG A 566 14.88 3.82 40.53
C ARG A 566 13.52 3.57 39.87
N TYR A 567 12.86 2.50 40.31
CA TYR A 567 11.61 2.00 39.72
C TYR A 567 10.34 2.49 40.45
N GLU A 568 10.44 3.55 41.25
CA GLU A 568 9.30 4.17 41.95
C GLU A 568 8.26 4.69 40.95
N GLY A 569 8.73 5.24 39.82
CA GLY A 569 7.89 5.69 38.71
C GLY A 569 7.26 4.55 37.89
N ARG A 570 7.63 3.29 38.16
CA ARG A 570 7.11 2.06 37.52
C ARG A 570 7.18 2.01 35.99
N VAL A 571 8.00 2.87 35.39
CA VAL A 571 8.30 2.91 33.96
C VAL A 571 9.78 3.23 33.79
N ASP A 572 10.40 2.53 32.86
CA ASP A 572 11.78 2.75 32.45
C ASP A 572 11.77 3.51 31.12
N LEU A 573 12.38 4.70 31.09
CA LEU A 573 12.45 5.56 29.92
C LEU A 573 13.88 5.73 29.40
N THR A 574 14.78 4.82 29.79
CA THR A 574 16.15 4.81 29.30
C THR A 574 16.22 4.50 27.80
N GLY A 575 17.26 5.04 27.16
CA GLY A 575 17.58 4.79 25.74
C GLY A 575 18.14 3.39 25.48
N ASP A 576 18.31 2.57 26.53
CA ASP A 576 18.84 1.21 26.44
C ASP A 576 18.14 0.36 25.38
N HIS A 577 18.89 -0.56 24.79
CA HIS A 577 18.46 -1.34 23.65
C HIS A 577 17.70 -2.59 24.09
N GLN A 578 16.53 -2.80 23.52
CA GLN A 578 15.84 -4.08 23.45
C GLN A 578 16.13 -4.74 22.09
N PRO A 579 15.64 -5.96 21.82
CA PRO A 579 15.82 -6.63 20.51
C PRO A 579 15.55 -5.80 19.26
N GLN A 580 14.60 -4.85 19.34
CA GLN A 580 14.16 -4.06 18.19
C GLN A 580 14.02 -2.57 18.47
N TRP A 581 13.72 -2.19 19.72
CA TRP A 581 13.40 -0.82 20.11
C TRP A 581 14.31 -0.36 21.25
N SER A 582 14.40 0.93 21.53
CA SER A 582 14.81 1.40 22.85
C SER A 582 13.75 1.05 23.89
N VAL A 583 14.17 0.83 25.13
CA VAL A 583 13.29 0.53 26.27
C VAL A 583 12.20 1.60 26.41
N SER A 584 12.60 2.87 26.29
CA SER A 584 11.70 4.01 26.33
C SER A 584 10.60 3.98 25.26
N TYR A 585 10.95 3.79 23.97
CA TYR A 585 9.99 3.82 22.86
C TYR A 585 8.92 2.73 23.04
N TYR A 586 9.39 1.52 23.36
CA TYR A 586 8.50 0.40 23.67
C TYR A 586 7.58 0.72 24.84
N ASN A 587 8.11 1.33 25.91
CA ASN A 587 7.33 1.68 27.09
C ASN A 587 6.33 2.82 26.85
N LEU A 588 6.66 3.82 26.01
CA LEU A 588 5.69 4.84 25.60
C LEU A 588 4.44 4.18 24.98
N ARG A 589 4.63 3.16 24.15
CA ARG A 589 3.53 2.35 23.62
C ARG A 589 2.88 1.51 24.70
N ARG A 590 3.65 0.80 25.53
CA ARG A 590 3.12 -0.14 26.53
C ARG A 590 2.18 0.55 27.51
N PHE A 591 2.49 1.79 27.87
CA PHE A 591 1.73 2.60 28.82
C PHE A 591 0.70 3.53 28.15
N ASN A 592 0.48 3.40 26.84
CA ASN A 592 -0.46 4.20 26.04
C ASN A 592 -0.22 5.72 26.21
N LEU A 593 1.04 6.15 26.08
CA LEU A 593 1.43 7.55 26.18
C LEU A 593 1.30 8.31 24.86
N VAL A 594 1.33 7.59 23.74
CA VAL A 594 1.24 8.12 22.37
C VAL A 594 0.03 7.53 21.65
N ALA A 595 -0.69 8.37 20.92
CA ALA A 595 -1.84 8.01 20.09
C ALA A 595 -1.51 8.19 18.60
N ASP A 596 -0.89 7.17 18.00
CA ASP A 596 -0.38 7.14 16.61
C ASP A 596 -1.42 6.64 15.58
N GLY A 597 -2.69 6.47 16.00
CA GLY A 597 -3.78 6.02 15.14
C GLY A 597 -3.83 4.52 14.84
N ARG A 598 -2.75 3.78 15.08
CA ARG A 598 -2.62 2.31 14.88
C ARG A 598 -2.97 1.83 13.47
N ASN A 599 -2.52 0.61 13.17
CA ASN A 599 -2.93 -0.10 11.97
C ASN A 599 -4.34 -0.73 12.11
N GLU A 600 -5.38 0.10 12.09
CA GLU A 600 -6.78 -0.33 12.29
C GLU A 600 -7.65 -0.08 11.04
N PRO A 601 -8.70 -0.90 10.79
CA PRO A 601 -9.63 -0.73 9.67
C PRO A 601 -10.63 0.41 9.90
N VAL A 602 -10.15 1.56 10.38
CA VAL A 602 -10.95 2.72 10.77
C VAL A 602 -10.43 3.96 10.05
N GLY A 603 -11.26 4.54 9.19
CA GLY A 603 -10.99 5.81 8.52
C GLY A 603 -11.89 6.94 9.01
N ASN A 604 -11.52 8.18 8.65
CA ASN A 604 -12.17 9.42 9.06
C ASN A 604 -12.50 9.48 10.57
N ARG A 605 -11.48 9.27 11.42
CA ARG A 605 -11.63 9.25 12.87
C ARG A 605 -12.17 10.58 13.43
N PRO A 606 -12.84 10.55 14.60
CA PRO A 606 -13.32 11.75 15.28
C PRO A 606 -12.17 12.72 15.65
N PRO A 607 -12.49 14.00 15.87
CA PRO A 607 -11.51 15.00 16.29
C PRO A 607 -10.88 14.60 17.63
N ARG A 608 -9.59 14.90 17.81
CA ARG A 608 -8.79 14.65 19.03
C ARG A 608 -8.75 13.20 19.49
N SER A 609 -9.00 12.25 18.59
CA SER A 609 -8.92 10.81 18.87
C SER A 609 -7.53 10.21 18.62
N ILE A 610 -6.69 10.89 17.83
CA ILE A 610 -5.31 10.52 17.48
C ILE A 610 -4.44 11.78 17.39
N GLY A 611 -3.12 11.64 17.39
CA GLY A 611 -2.17 12.76 17.33
C GLY A 611 -1.86 13.37 18.70
N SER A 612 -1.30 14.58 18.69
CA SER A 612 -0.84 15.30 19.88
C SER A 612 -1.93 15.53 20.92
N SER A 613 -3.16 15.89 20.52
CA SER A 613 -4.28 16.09 21.47
C SER A 613 -4.70 14.83 22.21
N ALA A 614 -4.60 13.66 21.57
CA ALA A 614 -4.98 12.38 22.17
C ALA A 614 -3.86 11.77 23.02
N SER A 615 -2.62 12.23 22.85
CA SER A 615 -1.44 11.64 23.46
C SER A 615 -1.28 12.11 24.90
N ARG A 616 -1.35 11.17 25.86
CA ARG A 616 -1.19 11.47 27.29
C ARG A 616 0.19 12.05 27.60
N LEU A 617 1.21 11.73 26.80
CA LEU A 617 2.54 12.31 26.91
C LEU A 617 2.52 13.84 26.88
N MET A 618 1.69 14.46 26.03
CA MET A 618 1.62 15.93 25.92
C MET A 618 1.21 16.62 27.23
N ARG A 619 0.35 15.96 28.03
CA ARG A 619 -0.04 16.44 29.37
C ARG A 619 1.03 16.22 30.42
N LEU A 620 1.88 15.20 30.25
CA LEU A 620 2.98 14.93 31.19
C LEU A 620 4.18 15.86 30.95
N ILE A 621 4.25 16.53 29.81
CA ILE A 621 5.36 17.43 29.46
C ILE A 621 4.93 18.90 29.38
N ASP A 622 3.74 19.24 29.87
CA ASP A 622 3.22 20.62 29.90
C ASP A 622 3.82 21.47 31.04
N GLY A 623 4.69 20.86 31.85
CA GLY A 623 5.30 21.47 33.03
C GLY A 623 4.57 21.17 34.34
N SER A 624 3.40 20.52 34.34
CA SER A 624 2.68 20.14 35.56
C SER A 624 3.23 18.88 36.24
N HIS A 625 3.99 18.06 35.50
CA HIS A 625 4.52 16.80 36.01
C HIS A 625 5.81 17.00 36.81
N TYR A 626 5.67 17.30 38.10
CA TYR A 626 6.78 17.43 39.04
C TYR A 626 7.87 18.38 38.53
N GLU A 627 9.09 17.86 38.35
CA GLU A 627 10.29 18.59 37.96
C GLU A 627 10.54 18.60 36.45
N ALA A 628 9.66 17.96 35.64
CA ALA A 628 9.82 17.94 34.20
C ALA A 628 9.44 19.31 33.61
N LYS A 629 10.45 20.08 33.18
CA LYS A 629 10.30 21.43 32.63
C LYS A 629 11.01 21.52 31.28
N LEU A 630 10.32 21.07 30.23
CA LEU A 630 10.83 21.13 28.86
C LEU A 630 10.77 22.56 28.32
N SER A 631 11.71 22.91 27.43
CA SER A 631 11.61 24.14 26.64
C SER A 631 10.46 24.05 25.62
N ASP A 632 10.03 25.19 25.10
CA ASP A 632 9.02 25.22 24.04
C ASP A 632 9.49 24.50 22.76
N GLU A 633 10.79 24.56 22.46
CA GLU A 633 11.39 23.82 21.35
C GLU A 633 11.31 22.31 21.58
N GLU A 634 11.66 21.82 22.77
CA GLU A 634 11.58 20.40 23.11
C GLU A 634 10.14 19.89 23.06
N ARG A 635 9.19 20.65 23.64
CA ARG A 635 7.76 20.32 23.56
C ARG A 635 7.26 20.28 22.12
N ARG A 636 7.67 21.24 21.29
CA ARG A 636 7.34 21.29 19.86
C ARG A 636 7.90 20.09 19.10
N THR A 637 9.12 19.65 19.40
CA THR A 637 9.75 18.47 18.80
C THR A 637 8.96 17.20 19.14
N VAL A 638 8.60 16.99 20.42
CA VAL A 638 7.78 15.84 20.83
C VAL A 638 6.41 15.86 20.16
N ARG A 639 5.75 17.02 20.12
CA ARG A 639 4.45 17.20 19.45
C ARG A 639 4.54 16.85 17.96
N LEU A 640 5.53 17.38 17.26
CA LEU A 640 5.73 17.15 15.82
C LEU A 640 6.04 15.70 15.51
N TRP A 641 6.83 15.03 16.35
CA TRP A 641 7.08 13.60 16.23
C TRP A 641 5.79 12.79 16.36
N ILE A 642 4.93 13.09 17.35
CA ILE A 642 3.61 12.47 17.49
C ILE A 642 2.73 12.75 16.26
N ASP A 643 2.69 14.01 15.83
CA ASP A 643 1.90 14.42 14.67
C ASP A 643 2.51 13.96 13.32
N ALA A 644 3.72 13.42 13.31
CA ALA A 644 4.29 12.68 12.18
C ALA A 644 4.06 11.15 12.29
N SER A 645 3.10 10.73 13.12
CA SER A 645 2.74 9.32 13.39
C SER A 645 3.81 8.54 14.17
N ALA A 646 4.60 9.25 14.99
CA ALA A 646 5.52 8.70 16.00
C ALA A 646 6.49 7.60 15.49
N PRO A 647 7.22 7.83 14.39
CA PRO A 647 8.21 6.87 13.89
C PRO A 647 9.34 6.64 14.91
N TYR A 648 9.86 5.42 14.97
CA TYR A 648 11.08 5.09 15.68
C TYR A 648 12.30 5.53 14.87
N ALA A 649 12.51 4.95 13.69
CA ALA A 649 13.56 5.35 12.77
C ALA A 649 13.08 6.47 11.84
N GLY A 650 13.88 7.50 11.63
CA GLY A 650 13.65 8.57 10.65
C GLY A 650 14.30 8.32 9.28
N THR A 651 14.72 7.08 9.01
CA THR A 651 15.40 6.62 7.79
C THR A 651 14.87 5.25 7.38
N TYR A 652 14.80 4.98 6.07
CA TYR A 652 14.46 3.64 5.57
C TYR A 652 15.67 2.69 5.56
N ALA A 653 16.88 3.21 5.78
CA ALA A 653 18.08 2.39 5.89
C ALA A 653 18.09 1.46 7.11
N SER A 654 17.22 1.70 8.09
CA SER A 654 17.00 0.83 9.24
C SER A 654 16.22 -0.44 8.91
N LEU A 655 15.53 -0.49 7.77
CA LEU A 655 14.72 -1.64 7.37
C LEU A 655 15.60 -2.86 7.12
N GLY A 656 15.09 -4.05 7.44
CA GLY A 656 15.80 -5.32 7.34
C GLY A 656 16.97 -5.44 8.31
N CYS A 657 17.11 -4.47 9.21
CA CYS A 657 18.13 -4.39 10.24
C CYS A 657 17.43 -4.19 11.60
N GLY A 658 17.90 -4.86 12.65
CA GLY A 658 17.46 -4.52 14.00
C GLY A 658 16.34 -5.39 14.59
N VAL A 659 16.32 -6.70 14.32
CA VAL A 659 15.61 -7.65 15.18
C VAL A 659 16.59 -8.73 15.65
N TYR A 660 17.13 -8.57 16.85
CA TYR A 660 18.05 -9.55 17.43
C TYR A 660 17.30 -10.55 18.30
N GLY A 661 17.40 -11.83 17.94
CA GLY A 661 16.81 -12.88 18.74
C GLY A 661 17.46 -12.96 20.12
N VAL A 662 16.64 -13.00 21.18
CA VAL A 662 17.12 -13.44 22.50
C VAL A 662 16.74 -14.92 22.64
N PRO A 663 17.70 -15.86 22.64
CA PRO A 663 17.43 -17.29 22.68
C PRO A 663 17.02 -17.73 24.09
N LEU A 664 15.85 -17.28 24.53
CA LEU A 664 15.36 -17.52 25.88
C LEU A 664 15.08 -19.01 26.12
N PRO A 665 15.48 -19.57 27.28
CA PRO A 665 15.25 -20.97 27.63
C PRO A 665 13.75 -21.24 27.85
N GLY A 666 13.05 -21.69 26.81
CA GLY A 666 11.59 -21.89 26.81
C GLY A 666 11.10 -22.84 27.91
N GLN A 667 11.84 -23.91 28.23
CA GLN A 667 11.50 -24.83 29.31
C GLN A 667 11.57 -24.16 30.69
N ALA A 668 12.58 -23.33 30.94
CA ALA A 668 12.72 -22.60 32.20
C ALA A 668 11.59 -21.57 32.36
N LEU A 669 11.31 -20.81 31.30
CA LEU A 669 10.18 -19.86 31.29
C LEU A 669 8.83 -20.58 31.51
N ALA A 670 8.63 -21.73 30.89
CA ALA A 670 7.42 -22.52 31.08
C ALA A 670 7.29 -23.01 32.52
N ALA A 671 8.35 -23.59 33.08
CA ALA A 671 8.33 -24.13 34.44
C ALA A 671 8.11 -23.04 35.51
N ARG A 672 8.68 -21.84 35.31
CA ARG A 672 8.74 -20.79 36.34
C ARG A 672 7.66 -19.72 36.21
N CYS A 673 7.23 -19.41 34.98
CA CYS A 673 6.40 -18.23 34.71
C CYS A 673 5.05 -18.57 34.06
N ALA A 674 4.88 -19.77 33.46
CA ALA A 674 3.64 -20.11 32.75
C ALA A 674 2.41 -20.15 33.67
N GLY A 675 2.58 -20.49 34.96
CA GLY A 675 1.46 -20.53 35.90
C GLY A 675 0.66 -19.22 35.99
N CYS A 676 1.31 -18.07 35.75
CA CYS A 676 0.66 -16.75 35.74
C CYS A 676 0.48 -16.16 34.33
N HIS A 677 1.31 -16.57 33.36
CA HIS A 677 1.41 -15.91 32.06
C HIS A 677 1.04 -16.78 30.85
N ALA A 678 0.70 -18.07 31.04
CA ALA A 678 0.31 -18.92 29.93
C ALA A 678 -1.00 -18.44 29.28
N GLN A 679 -0.90 -17.88 28.07
CA GLN A 679 -2.03 -17.70 27.17
C GLN A 679 -1.61 -18.04 25.73
N GLY A 680 -2.15 -19.14 25.18
CA GLY A 680 -2.06 -19.48 23.75
C GLY A 680 -0.85 -20.31 23.31
N LYS A 681 -0.94 -20.90 22.10
CA LYS A 681 0.10 -21.77 21.51
C LYS A 681 1.16 -20.92 20.79
N ASN A 682 2.44 -21.18 21.10
CA ASN A 682 3.70 -20.72 20.43
C ASN A 682 4.63 -19.75 21.20
N GLY A 683 4.49 -19.58 22.53
CA GLY A 683 5.52 -18.92 23.34
C GLY A 683 4.98 -18.28 24.63
N LEU A 684 5.87 -17.88 25.54
CA LEU A 684 5.48 -17.09 26.72
C LEU A 684 5.25 -15.63 26.30
N GLU A 685 4.04 -15.12 26.52
CA GLU A 685 3.68 -13.70 26.33
C GLU A 685 3.50 -13.01 27.68
N LEU A 686 3.94 -11.75 27.76
CA LEU A 686 3.70 -10.87 28.91
C LEU A 686 2.80 -9.73 28.49
N ASN A 687 1.56 -9.70 28.98
CA ASN A 687 0.55 -8.70 28.64
C ASN A 687 0.32 -8.52 27.12
N GLY A 688 0.32 -9.63 26.37
CA GLY A 688 0.13 -9.63 24.91
C GLY A 688 1.36 -9.21 24.11
N HIS A 689 2.53 -9.17 24.73
CA HIS A 689 3.80 -8.88 24.07
C HIS A 689 4.78 -10.05 24.21
N ARG A 690 5.66 -10.22 23.21
CA ARG A 690 6.72 -11.24 23.28
C ARG A 690 7.63 -10.97 24.46
N VAL A 691 7.91 -11.99 25.26
CA VAL A 691 8.75 -11.88 26.46
C VAL A 691 10.15 -11.30 26.20
N SER A 692 10.70 -11.47 25.00
CA SER A 692 12.00 -10.87 24.62
C SER A 692 11.98 -9.34 24.55
N THR A 693 10.81 -8.71 24.38
CA THR A 693 10.65 -7.23 24.36
C THR A 693 10.82 -6.57 25.73
N VAL A 694 11.05 -7.34 26.79
CA VAL A 694 11.36 -6.78 28.12
C VAL A 694 12.78 -7.13 28.58
N CYS A 695 13.61 -7.62 27.65
CA CYS A 695 15.04 -7.83 27.83
C CYS A 695 15.78 -6.52 27.50
N ASN A 696 16.59 -6.05 28.44
CA ASN A 696 17.54 -4.97 28.24
C ASN A 696 18.87 -5.58 27.80
N LEU A 697 19.34 -5.23 26.61
CA LEU A 697 20.51 -5.82 25.99
C LEU A 697 21.82 -5.09 26.35
N ASP A 698 21.74 -3.84 26.77
CA ASP A 698 22.90 -3.07 27.26
C ASP A 698 23.23 -3.43 28.71
N ARG A 699 22.19 -3.60 29.53
CA ARG A 699 22.27 -3.97 30.95
C ARG A 699 21.40 -5.21 31.23
N PRO A 700 21.86 -6.42 30.87
CA PRO A 700 21.09 -7.66 30.97
C PRO A 700 20.44 -7.91 32.34
N GLU A 701 21.14 -7.64 33.43
CA GLU A 701 20.66 -7.79 34.81
C GLU A 701 19.54 -6.82 35.18
N LYS A 702 19.40 -5.71 34.45
CA LYS A 702 18.32 -4.73 34.63
C LYS A 702 17.04 -5.09 33.90
N SER A 703 17.05 -6.14 33.08
CA SER A 703 15.89 -6.63 32.35
C SER A 703 14.70 -6.87 33.29
N LEU A 704 13.53 -6.37 32.90
CA LEU A 704 12.30 -6.60 33.65
C LEU A 704 11.97 -8.10 33.72
N LEU A 705 12.35 -8.88 32.70
CA LEU A 705 12.24 -10.35 32.70
C LEU A 705 12.95 -11.01 33.89
N LEU A 706 14.07 -10.45 34.35
CA LEU A 706 14.83 -10.97 35.48
C LEU A 706 14.37 -10.35 36.80
N ARG A 707 14.12 -9.03 36.80
CA ARG A 707 13.86 -8.29 38.04
C ARG A 707 12.44 -8.40 38.55
N ALA A 708 11.43 -8.53 37.67
CA ALA A 708 10.05 -8.74 38.10
C ALA A 708 9.87 -10.04 38.94
N PRO A 709 10.41 -11.20 38.52
CA PRO A 709 10.29 -12.45 39.29
C PRO A 709 11.24 -12.59 40.49
N LEU A 710 12.32 -11.79 40.55
CA LEU A 710 13.32 -11.84 41.62
C LEU A 710 12.80 -11.17 42.90
N ALA A 711 13.07 -11.79 44.06
CA ALA A 711 12.68 -11.27 45.37
C ALA A 711 13.29 -9.89 45.66
N LYS A 712 12.54 -9.03 46.36
CA LYS A 712 13.02 -7.69 46.77
C LYS A 712 14.29 -7.75 47.62
N ALA A 713 14.39 -8.74 48.51
CA ALA A 713 15.57 -8.95 49.34
C ALA A 713 16.84 -9.26 48.54
N ALA A 714 16.70 -9.77 47.32
CA ALA A 714 17.80 -10.04 46.39
C ALA A 714 17.98 -8.94 45.33
N GLY A 715 17.42 -7.74 45.55
CA GLY A 715 17.52 -6.61 44.61
C GLY A 715 16.56 -6.67 43.41
N GLY A 716 15.62 -7.61 43.42
CA GLY A 716 14.53 -7.68 42.45
C GLY A 716 13.39 -6.69 42.78
N LEU A 717 12.37 -6.66 41.91
CA LEU A 717 11.17 -5.86 42.10
C LEU A 717 10.08 -6.61 42.88
N GLY A 718 10.15 -7.95 42.93
CA GLY A 718 9.14 -8.80 43.57
C GLY A 718 7.73 -8.56 43.06
N ILE A 719 7.58 -8.36 41.74
CA ILE A 719 6.28 -8.12 41.10
C ILE A 719 5.49 -9.43 41.02
N CYS A 720 6.17 -10.56 40.73
CA CYS A 720 5.56 -11.88 40.78
C CYS A 720 5.37 -12.29 42.25
N GLN A 721 4.17 -12.75 42.61
CA GLN A 721 3.82 -13.14 43.98
C GLN A 721 3.26 -14.58 44.01
N PRO A 722 3.88 -15.51 44.75
CA PRO A 722 5.16 -15.36 45.46
C PRO A 722 6.33 -15.11 44.51
N ALA A 723 7.46 -14.61 45.03
CA ALA A 723 8.67 -14.41 44.22
C ALA A 723 9.09 -15.74 43.57
N VAL A 724 9.36 -15.70 42.27
CA VAL A 724 9.70 -16.90 41.48
C VAL A 724 11.16 -17.28 41.70
N PHE A 725 12.04 -16.29 41.88
CA PHE A 725 13.45 -16.49 42.24
C PHE A 725 13.73 -15.86 43.60
N ALA A 726 14.24 -16.65 44.54
CA ALA A 726 14.67 -16.15 45.84
C ALA A 726 15.91 -15.26 45.72
N ASP A 727 16.85 -15.64 44.86
CA ASP A 727 18.10 -14.93 44.59
C ASP A 727 18.60 -15.17 43.15
N ALA A 728 19.63 -14.42 42.75
CA ALA A 728 20.25 -14.50 41.42
C ALA A 728 21.11 -15.77 41.20
N GLY A 729 21.27 -16.59 42.24
CA GLY A 729 21.97 -17.87 42.22
C GLY A 729 21.12 -19.01 41.64
N ASP A 730 19.81 -18.84 41.45
CA ASP A 730 18.96 -19.86 40.83
C ASP A 730 19.45 -20.26 39.42
N ALA A 731 19.43 -21.56 39.13
CA ALA A 731 19.97 -22.10 37.88
C ALA A 731 19.20 -21.61 36.64
N ASP A 732 17.89 -21.43 36.73
CA ASP A 732 17.07 -20.93 35.62
C ASP A 732 17.19 -19.41 35.47
N TYR A 733 17.36 -18.68 36.58
CA TYR A 733 17.72 -17.25 36.54
C TYR A 733 19.02 -17.03 35.76
N ARG A 734 20.08 -17.80 36.06
CA ARG A 734 21.37 -17.69 35.35
C ARG A 734 21.26 -18.03 33.86
N LYS A 735 20.45 -19.03 33.49
CA LYS A 735 20.19 -19.35 32.08
C LYS A 735 19.50 -18.20 31.35
N LEU A 736 18.51 -17.58 31.99
CA LEU A 736 17.81 -16.41 31.44
C LEU A 736 18.79 -15.24 31.24
N LEU A 737 19.59 -14.92 32.26
CA LEU A 737 20.60 -13.86 32.18
C LEU A 737 21.61 -14.13 31.05
N ALA A 738 22.14 -15.35 30.97
CA ALA A 738 23.09 -15.74 29.92
C ALA A 738 22.51 -15.60 28.51
N ALA A 739 21.22 -15.93 28.31
CA ALA A 739 20.53 -15.74 27.04
C ALA A 739 20.40 -14.25 26.66
N ILE A 740 20.09 -13.39 27.63
CA ILE A 740 20.00 -11.94 27.41
C ILE A 740 21.38 -11.35 27.08
N GLN A 741 22.42 -11.76 27.83
CA GLN A 741 23.81 -11.38 27.54
C GLN A 741 24.26 -11.84 26.14
N ALA A 742 23.82 -13.00 25.68
CA ALA A 742 24.09 -13.46 24.31
C ALA A 742 23.45 -12.53 23.27
N GLY A 743 22.18 -12.13 23.49
CA GLY A 743 21.51 -11.14 22.65
C GLY A 743 22.23 -9.79 22.64
N GLY A 744 22.72 -9.32 23.78
CA GLY A 744 23.52 -8.08 23.89
C GLY A 744 24.85 -8.16 23.14
N ARG A 745 25.55 -9.28 23.19
CA ARG A 745 26.77 -9.50 22.39
C ARG A 745 26.47 -9.48 20.89
N GLN A 746 25.38 -10.11 20.47
CA GLN A 746 24.97 -10.08 19.06
C GLN A 746 24.64 -8.66 18.60
N LEU A 747 23.85 -7.91 19.39
CA LEU A 747 23.55 -6.50 19.13
C LEU A 747 24.83 -5.65 18.99
N ALA A 748 25.81 -5.83 19.87
CA ALA A 748 27.08 -5.08 19.81
C ALA A 748 27.91 -5.40 18.56
N GLN A 749 27.81 -6.61 18.02
CA GLN A 749 28.51 -7.05 16.82
C GLN A 749 27.82 -6.56 15.55
N GLU A 750 26.51 -6.77 15.43
CA GLU A 750 25.74 -6.49 14.21
C GLU A 750 25.26 -5.04 14.13
N LYS A 751 24.97 -4.42 15.28
CA LYS A 751 24.55 -3.02 15.48
C LYS A 751 23.22 -2.63 14.84
N ARG A 752 22.43 -1.82 15.54
CA ARG A 752 21.23 -1.18 14.99
C ARG A 752 21.53 0.18 14.39
N PHE A 753 20.56 0.72 13.63
CA PHE A 753 20.66 2.06 13.05
C PHE A 753 20.96 3.17 14.07
N ASP A 754 20.51 3.00 15.31
CA ASP A 754 20.73 3.93 16.41
C ASP A 754 22.04 3.69 17.16
N MET A 755 22.92 2.83 16.64
CA MET A 755 24.23 2.54 17.22
C MET A 755 25.39 3.03 16.34
N PRO A 756 26.49 3.53 16.95
CA PRO A 756 27.67 3.96 16.21
C PRO A 756 28.29 2.88 15.32
N GLY A 757 28.53 3.23 14.06
CA GLY A 757 29.10 2.33 13.05
C GLY A 757 28.11 1.29 12.52
N PHE A 758 26.80 1.56 12.63
CA PHE A 758 25.78 0.86 11.87
C PHE A 758 26.07 0.87 10.36
N ARG A 759 25.65 -0.19 9.69
CA ARG A 759 25.63 -0.28 8.23
C ARG A 759 24.27 -0.82 7.76
N PRO A 760 23.63 -0.19 6.77
CA PRO A 760 22.42 -0.73 6.15
C PRO A 760 22.66 -2.10 5.52
N ASN A 761 21.62 -2.93 5.44
CA ASN A 761 21.73 -4.26 4.84
C ASN A 761 22.05 -4.20 3.33
N ARG A 762 22.52 -5.33 2.78
CA ARG A 762 22.93 -5.44 1.38
C ARG A 762 21.85 -5.06 0.35
N TYR A 763 20.57 -5.26 0.66
CA TYR A 763 19.47 -5.00 -0.27
C TYR A 763 19.14 -3.50 -0.35
N TYR A 764 19.18 -2.77 0.77
CA TYR A 764 19.13 -1.30 0.74
C TYR A 764 20.28 -0.74 -0.09
N LEU A 765 21.50 -1.26 0.11
CA LEU A 765 22.66 -0.87 -0.69
C LEU A 765 22.48 -1.19 -2.17
N ARG A 766 21.93 -2.37 -2.51
CA ARG A 766 21.62 -2.76 -3.88
C ARG A 766 20.68 -1.76 -4.55
N GLU A 767 19.57 -1.41 -3.90
CA GLU A 767 18.59 -0.48 -4.49
C GLU A 767 19.15 0.94 -4.60
N MET A 768 19.88 1.43 -3.59
CA MET A 768 20.53 2.75 -3.67
C MET A 768 21.59 2.82 -4.77
N LYS A 769 22.33 1.74 -5.02
CA LYS A 769 23.24 1.63 -6.18
C LYS A 769 22.48 1.59 -7.51
N ARG A 770 21.39 0.80 -7.58
CA ARG A 770 20.55 0.67 -8.77
C ARG A 770 19.89 1.99 -9.15
N PHE A 771 19.46 2.78 -8.18
CA PHE A 771 18.86 4.10 -8.39
C PHE A 771 19.89 5.22 -8.58
N GLY A 772 21.19 4.94 -8.40
CA GLY A 772 22.28 5.89 -8.64
C GLY A 772 22.61 6.83 -7.48
N PHE A 773 22.15 6.55 -6.26
CA PHE A 773 22.45 7.34 -5.07
C PHE A 773 23.70 6.84 -4.33
N LEU A 774 24.20 5.66 -4.67
CA LEU A 774 25.49 5.13 -4.22
C LEU A 774 26.33 4.64 -5.41
N PRO A 775 27.68 4.73 -5.34
CA PRO A 775 28.56 4.19 -6.36
C PRO A 775 28.37 2.68 -6.56
N LYS A 776 28.37 2.21 -7.81
CA LYS A 776 28.22 0.77 -8.12
C LYS A 776 29.34 -0.07 -7.48
N ASP A 777 30.56 0.45 -7.51
CA ASP A 777 31.80 -0.11 -6.97
C ASP A 777 32.05 0.21 -5.48
N LEU A 778 31.05 0.75 -4.76
CA LEU A 778 31.18 1.06 -3.33
C LEU A 778 31.74 -0.15 -2.55
N PRO A 779 32.90 0.00 -1.87
CA PRO A 779 33.53 -1.07 -1.11
C PRO A 779 32.61 -1.63 0.00
N PRO A 780 32.77 -2.91 0.38
CA PRO A 780 31.94 -3.55 1.40
C PRO A 780 31.94 -2.85 2.76
N ASP A 781 33.01 -2.17 3.11
CA ASP A 781 33.28 -1.51 4.40
C ASP A 781 33.25 0.02 4.34
N ALA A 782 33.09 0.62 3.16
CA ALA A 782 33.07 2.08 3.00
C ALA A 782 31.95 2.71 3.85
N PRO A 783 32.19 3.80 4.60
CA PRO A 783 31.17 4.46 5.40
C PRO A 783 30.04 5.00 4.52
N ILE A 784 28.82 5.02 5.06
CA ILE A 784 27.62 5.47 4.33
C ILE A 784 26.85 6.42 5.22
N ASP A 785 26.68 7.67 4.74
CA ASP A 785 25.68 8.57 5.29
C ASP A 785 24.32 8.22 4.72
N TYR A 786 23.64 7.30 5.39
CA TYR A 786 22.35 6.80 4.94
C TYR A 786 21.23 7.84 5.10
N TYR A 787 21.35 8.80 6.02
CA TYR A 787 20.41 9.92 6.11
C TYR A 787 20.54 10.83 4.89
N ALA A 788 21.76 11.21 4.50
CA ALA A 788 21.98 12.00 3.29
C ALA A 788 21.55 11.24 2.02
N THR A 789 21.79 9.92 1.99
CA THR A 789 21.37 9.04 0.89
C THR A 789 19.84 9.03 0.74
N ASP A 790 19.09 8.79 1.83
CA ASP A 790 17.61 8.84 1.81
C ASP A 790 17.09 10.23 1.40
N GLN A 791 17.72 11.31 1.88
CA GLN A 791 17.34 12.66 1.48
C GLN A 791 17.55 12.91 -0.02
N ALA A 792 18.67 12.45 -0.59
CA ALA A 792 18.94 12.54 -2.02
C ALA A 792 17.93 11.72 -2.84
N TYR A 793 17.63 10.51 -2.37
CA TYR A 793 16.58 9.66 -2.95
C TYR A 793 15.22 10.37 -2.98
N TRP A 794 14.77 10.93 -1.85
CA TRP A 794 13.48 11.64 -1.79
C TRP A 794 13.44 12.92 -2.65
N ARG A 795 14.55 13.64 -2.75
CA ARG A 795 14.65 14.85 -3.61
C ARG A 795 14.52 14.53 -5.09
N SER A 796 14.91 13.32 -5.51
CA SER A 796 14.82 12.90 -6.91
C SER A 796 13.38 12.82 -7.46
N PHE A 797 12.38 12.79 -6.58
CA PHE A 797 10.96 12.77 -6.96
C PHE A 797 10.34 14.17 -7.06
N TRP A 798 11.08 15.22 -6.72
CA TRP A 798 10.54 16.58 -6.77
C TRP A 798 10.40 17.02 -8.22
N TRP A 799 9.21 17.49 -8.57
CA TRP A 799 8.97 18.05 -9.89
C TRP A 799 9.91 19.23 -10.16
N GLN A 800 10.61 19.18 -11.30
CA GLN A 800 11.46 20.25 -11.79
C GLN A 800 10.86 20.79 -13.10
N PRO A 801 10.47 22.07 -13.15
CA PRO A 801 10.04 22.70 -14.39
C PRO A 801 11.09 22.56 -15.50
N ALA A 802 10.64 22.35 -16.74
CA ALA A 802 11.53 22.30 -17.90
C ALA A 802 12.34 23.61 -17.99
N GLY A 803 13.68 23.51 -17.95
CA GLY A 803 14.61 24.64 -17.96
C GLY A 803 15.25 24.99 -16.60
N ALA A 804 14.82 24.36 -15.50
CA ALA A 804 15.36 24.62 -14.16
C ALA A 804 16.59 23.77 -13.77
N GLY A 805 17.19 23.01 -14.68
CA GLY A 805 18.27 22.07 -14.35
C GLY A 805 18.99 21.44 -15.53
N ALA A 806 19.40 22.25 -16.50
CA ALA A 806 20.49 21.90 -17.43
C ALA A 806 21.76 22.66 -17.01
N GLU A 807 22.28 22.33 -15.82
CA GLU A 807 23.67 22.59 -15.40
C GLU A 807 24.19 21.41 -14.59
#